data_AF-A0A950CSK6-F1
#
_entry.id   AF-A0A950CSK6-F1
#
_cell.length_a   1.000
_cell.length_b   1.000
_cell.length_c   1.000
_cell.angle_alpha   90.00
_cell.angle_beta   90.00
_cell.angle_gamma   90.00
#
_symmetry.space_group_name_H-M   'P 1'
#
loop_
_entity.id
_entity.type
_entity.pdbx_description
1 polymer ?
#
loop_
_entity_poly.entity_id
_entity_poly.type
_entity_poly.pdbx_seq_one_letter_code
_entity_poly.pdbx_strand_id
1 'polypeptide(L)'
;RTHGALPCTAITDRTTGDGAAILSALESQGRVCRVSLGRADAPEVAIVDEDLASFSAAYVDLCDFRHRSAESQTTSALPFLSPRGAAGASPFESPVEIPDYAAAVEEIVRRAMVTSGPILPVYLAERLSLPVEDILPALIALEAKGYVFRGHFTAAPNCVDNSGYRTQGMDVQWCDRHVLERVHRQTLNLLRSSIEPCSDAEFAAFRLKWNGIGDAHPPTGVDGVRRALEQMSGLTFAPDLWERAILPARVNDYRPEQLDLLCMSGEFAWMAAPFHDQSDMLREFPATVAFLPRKARCYWAPCEMPTDLRTQTVAEVLAQFGAQYLDQIAERANLSERDTLAALWRLAAAGLVSNDSFAPLRLLAAEPDAARLISSRQSTSPHLSRKGTLTSPLPQRSGRGTDRAGEGQANHEPSRRDAALRARLQSSLSGRWSLVPQFKSGAEPAKAAEAHDAHGSDDAREIALILLRRHGILAREMMALEQIEIPWQQILFALRRLEYAGTIRRGWFVRALSGEQYALPEALEILRAERQGNGTGQLAVIAAVDPANPFGALLPGCGIAREPGNLLVIQDGSVIAGLAGRALTNSPTLDQSAFTGAITELMKMRPRLVLETINSEPALESTHVSAMAAMGFHSDGRALVYDGLPGPRPRRAIASEAGPDQNY
;
A
#
# COMPACT_ATOMS: atom_id res chain seq x y z
N ARG A 1 -16.15 41.98 15.35
CA ARG A 1 -15.05 41.10 15.85
C ARG A 1 -14.37 40.34 14.72
N THR A 2 -15.09 39.66 13.83
CA THR A 2 -14.49 38.89 12.71
C THR A 2 -14.34 39.67 11.40
N HIS A 3 -15.05 40.79 11.24
CA HIS A 3 -14.97 41.63 10.07
C HIS A 3 -14.05 42.80 10.40
N GLY A 4 -12.88 42.87 9.76
CA GLY A 4 -12.16 44.14 9.64
C GLY A 4 -13.04 45.19 8.96
N ALA A 5 -12.58 46.44 8.94
CA ALA A 5 -13.26 47.59 8.34
C ALA A 5 -14.04 47.24 7.06
N LEU A 6 -15.37 47.23 7.17
CA LEU A 6 -16.28 47.05 6.04
C LEU A 6 -17.17 48.29 5.95
N PRO A 7 -17.49 48.78 4.73
CA PRO A 7 -18.48 49.81 4.57
C PRO A 7 -19.84 49.31 5.07
N CYS A 8 -20.57 50.16 5.78
CA CYS A 8 -21.86 49.81 6.40
C CYS A 8 -22.84 49.21 5.38
N THR A 9 -22.79 49.69 4.12
CA THR A 9 -23.59 49.19 2.99
C THR A 9 -23.28 47.72 2.65
N ALA A 10 -22.01 47.32 2.61
CA ALA A 10 -21.62 45.94 2.34
C ALA A 10 -21.98 44.97 3.49
N ILE A 11 -22.10 45.48 4.72
CA ILE A 11 -22.57 44.69 5.87
C ILE A 11 -24.07 44.43 5.75
N THR A 12 -24.85 45.45 5.38
CA THR A 12 -26.29 45.31 5.10
C THR A 12 -26.57 44.38 3.92
N ASP A 13 -25.78 44.43 2.85
CA ASP A 13 -26.01 43.58 1.66
C ASP A 13 -25.68 42.10 1.92
N ARG A 14 -24.73 41.82 2.81
CA ARG A 14 -24.29 40.46 3.16
C ARG A 14 -25.14 39.80 4.24
N THR A 15 -25.97 40.56 4.93
CA THR A 15 -26.89 40.06 5.95
C THR A 15 -28.29 40.07 5.37
N THR A 16 -28.97 38.94 5.37
CA THR A 16 -30.34 38.85 4.87
C THR A 16 -31.29 39.64 5.79
N GLY A 17 -31.41 40.95 5.55
CA GLY A 17 -32.45 41.83 6.07
C GLY A 17 -32.14 42.70 7.30
N ASP A 18 -31.29 42.25 8.24
CA ASP A 18 -31.18 42.88 9.58
C ASP A 18 -29.82 43.54 9.90
N GLY A 19 -28.93 43.71 8.91
CA GLY A 19 -27.57 44.23 9.13
C GLY A 19 -27.51 45.59 9.82
N ALA A 20 -28.41 46.51 9.47
CA ALA A 20 -28.48 47.85 10.05
C ALA A 20 -28.90 47.81 11.53
N ALA A 21 -29.86 46.95 11.88
CA ALA A 21 -30.33 46.78 13.26
C ALA A 21 -29.24 46.15 14.14
N ILE A 22 -28.51 45.17 13.61
CA ILE A 22 -27.37 44.53 14.30
C ILE A 22 -26.24 45.54 14.54
N LEU A 23 -25.91 46.37 13.54
CA LEU A 23 -24.91 47.42 13.66
C LEU A 23 -25.28 48.43 14.75
N SER A 24 -26.52 48.94 14.74
CA SER A 24 -26.99 49.86 15.78
C SER A 24 -27.03 49.23 17.17
N ALA A 25 -27.34 47.93 17.30
CA ALA A 25 -27.26 47.23 18.57
C ALA A 25 -25.81 47.10 19.08
N LEU A 26 -24.85 46.80 18.19
CA LEU A 26 -23.43 46.70 18.55
C LEU A 26 -22.80 48.05 18.88
N GLU A 27 -23.23 49.12 18.20
CA GLU A 27 -22.91 50.51 18.54
C GLU A 27 -23.42 50.87 19.94
N SER A 28 -24.66 50.52 20.26
CA SER A 28 -25.24 50.78 21.59
C SER A 28 -24.51 50.04 22.73
N GLN A 29 -23.82 48.95 22.42
CA GLN A 29 -23.01 48.18 23.35
C GLN A 29 -21.55 48.68 23.43
N GLY A 30 -21.18 49.72 22.70
CA GLY A 30 -19.81 50.27 22.66
C GLY A 30 -18.79 49.33 22.00
N ARG A 31 -19.24 48.37 21.18
CA ARG A 31 -18.36 47.34 20.58
C ARG A 31 -17.90 47.71 19.17
N VAL A 32 -18.57 48.68 18.54
CA VAL A 32 -18.34 49.13 17.17
C VAL A 32 -18.47 50.65 17.10
N CYS A 33 -17.50 51.32 16.47
CA CYS A 33 -17.51 52.74 16.17
C CYS A 33 -17.72 52.96 14.67
N ARG A 34 -18.61 53.89 14.30
CA ARG A 34 -18.67 54.39 12.92
C ARG A 34 -17.62 55.45 12.72
N VAL A 35 -16.84 55.29 11.66
CA VAL A 35 -15.79 56.20 11.26
C VAL A 35 -16.09 56.71 9.85
N SER A 36 -16.11 58.03 9.71
CA SER A 36 -16.28 58.69 8.42
C SER A 36 -14.90 58.99 7.82
N LEU A 37 -14.64 58.43 6.65
CA LEU A 37 -13.37 58.56 5.94
C LEU A 37 -13.31 59.85 5.12
N GLY A 38 -13.49 61.03 5.73
CA GLY A 38 -13.07 62.36 5.24
C GLY A 38 -13.41 62.85 3.81
N ARG A 39 -14.07 62.06 2.97
CA ARG A 39 -14.44 62.36 1.58
C ARG A 39 -15.94 62.63 1.54
N ALA A 40 -16.37 63.66 0.81
CA ALA A 40 -17.79 64.02 0.69
C ALA A 40 -18.69 62.86 0.17
N ASP A 41 -18.10 61.86 -0.50
CA ASP A 41 -18.76 60.65 -1.03
C ASP A 41 -18.18 59.32 -0.49
N ALA A 42 -17.37 59.32 0.59
CA ALA A 42 -16.83 58.07 1.13
C ALA A 42 -17.86 57.33 1.99
N PRO A 43 -18.01 56.00 1.84
CA PRO A 43 -18.94 55.22 2.65
C PRO A 43 -18.52 55.22 4.12
N GLU A 44 -19.51 55.34 5.02
CA GLU A 44 -19.26 55.14 6.46
C GLU A 44 -18.77 53.71 6.71
N VAL A 45 -17.69 53.59 7.49
CA VAL A 45 -17.09 52.31 7.84
C VAL A 45 -17.35 52.02 9.31
N ALA A 46 -17.82 50.81 9.60
CA ALA A 46 -18.00 50.33 10.97
C ALA A 46 -16.75 49.57 11.42
N ILE A 47 -16.18 49.96 12.56
CA ILE A 47 -14.90 49.46 13.07
C ILE A 47 -15.10 48.93 14.49
N VAL A 48 -14.46 47.82 14.84
CA VAL A 48 -14.50 47.31 16.22
C VAL A 48 -13.67 48.23 17.12
N ASP A 49 -14.16 48.59 18.29
CA ASP A 49 -13.51 49.55 19.21
C ASP A 49 -12.05 49.17 19.55
N GLU A 50 -11.78 47.88 19.76
CA GLU A 50 -10.44 47.30 19.98
C GLU A 50 -9.45 47.57 18.82
N ASP A 51 -9.94 47.92 17.63
CA ASP A 51 -9.16 48.09 16.39
C ASP A 51 -8.99 49.55 15.98
N LEU A 52 -9.58 50.48 16.74
CA LEU A 52 -9.60 51.90 16.41
C LEU A 52 -8.17 52.46 16.30
N ALA A 53 -7.22 51.96 17.10
CA ALA A 53 -5.83 52.40 17.09
C ALA A 53 -5.02 51.88 15.88
N SER A 54 -5.23 50.63 15.47
CA SER A 54 -4.62 50.11 14.23
C SER A 54 -5.24 50.77 13.00
N PHE A 55 -6.54 51.03 13.02
CA PHE A 55 -7.21 51.72 11.93
C PHE A 55 -6.80 53.20 11.84
N SER A 56 -6.69 53.90 12.96
CA SER A 56 -6.23 55.30 12.98
C SER A 56 -4.79 55.40 12.48
N ALA A 57 -3.88 54.51 12.89
CA ALA A 57 -2.50 54.49 12.39
C ALA A 57 -2.42 54.34 10.85
N ALA A 58 -3.15 53.38 10.28
CA ALA A 58 -3.10 53.09 8.84
C ALA A 58 -3.86 54.12 7.97
N TYR A 59 -4.88 54.78 8.49
CA TYR A 59 -5.70 55.71 7.70
C TYR A 59 -5.40 57.19 7.93
N VAL A 60 -4.73 57.57 9.03
CA VAL A 60 -4.28 58.95 9.27
C VAL A 60 -3.20 59.35 8.25
N ASP A 61 -2.24 58.47 7.96
CA ASP A 61 -1.21 58.73 6.93
C ASP A 61 -1.78 58.83 5.50
N LEU A 62 -2.85 58.08 5.20
CA LEU A 62 -3.53 58.09 3.89
C LEU A 62 -4.31 59.40 3.64
N CYS A 63 -4.83 60.00 4.71
CA CYS A 63 -5.44 61.34 4.69
C CYS A 63 -4.37 62.44 4.55
N ASP A 64 -3.23 62.31 5.23
CA ASP A 64 -2.11 63.26 5.14
C ASP A 64 -1.42 63.23 3.77
N PHE A 65 -1.30 62.06 3.12
CA PHE A 65 -0.64 61.94 1.82
C PHE A 65 -1.43 62.63 0.69
N ARG A 66 -2.77 62.60 0.72
CA ARG A 66 -3.60 63.31 -0.26
C ARG A 66 -3.72 64.81 0.01
N HIS A 67 -3.57 65.25 1.25
CA HIS A 67 -3.61 66.68 1.60
C HIS A 67 -2.29 67.42 1.33
N ARG A 68 -1.15 66.73 1.19
CA ARG A 68 0.13 67.40 0.83
C ARG A 68 0.19 67.94 -0.61
N SER A 69 -0.77 67.64 -1.48
CA SER A 69 -0.80 68.19 -2.85
C SER A 69 -1.59 69.49 -3.00
N ALA A 70 -2.11 70.08 -1.92
CA ALA A 70 -2.79 71.38 -1.98
C ALA A 70 -2.44 72.26 -0.77
N GLU A 71 -1.50 73.18 -1.01
CA GLU A 71 -1.29 74.47 -0.36
C GLU A 71 -1.12 74.55 1.18
N SER A 72 0.07 75.07 1.52
CA SER A 72 0.38 75.93 2.67
C SER A 72 0.59 75.32 4.05
N GLN A 73 1.76 75.68 4.57
CA GLN A 73 2.25 75.46 5.92
C GLN A 73 1.28 76.06 6.95
N THR A 74 0.70 75.23 7.81
CA THR A 74 0.38 75.63 9.19
C THR A 74 0.33 74.40 10.08
N THR A 75 1.12 74.45 11.14
CA THR A 75 1.18 73.48 12.22
C THR A 75 -0.16 73.48 12.98
N SER A 76 -1.02 72.47 12.80
CA SER A 76 -2.02 72.13 13.83
C SER A 76 -2.71 70.78 13.57
N ALA A 77 -2.69 69.93 14.61
CA ALA A 77 -3.63 68.86 14.94
C ALA A 77 -3.89 67.77 13.88
N LEU A 78 -3.45 66.55 14.19
CA LEU A 78 -3.95 65.30 13.61
C LEU A 78 -5.49 65.33 13.58
N PRO A 79 -6.16 64.94 12.48
CA PRO A 79 -7.61 64.87 12.44
C PRO A 79 -8.08 63.81 13.44
N PHE A 80 -8.66 64.27 14.54
CA PHE A 80 -9.23 63.42 15.59
C PHE A 80 -10.45 62.70 15.02
N LEU A 81 -10.33 61.39 14.76
CA LEU A 81 -11.48 60.53 14.52
C LEU A 81 -12.32 60.46 15.81
N SER A 82 -13.32 61.32 15.92
CA SER A 82 -14.21 61.32 17.09
C SER A 82 -15.40 60.39 16.85
N PRO A 83 -15.62 59.36 17.70
CA PRO A 83 -16.83 58.54 17.61
C PRO A 83 -18.06 59.41 17.87
N ARG A 84 -19.06 59.35 16.99
CA ARG A 84 -20.35 60.00 17.23
C ARG A 84 -21.09 59.24 18.34
N GLY A 85 -21.31 59.88 19.48
CA GLY A 85 -22.34 59.46 20.44
C GLY A 85 -21.94 59.30 21.92
N ALA A 86 -20.66 59.42 22.28
CA ALA A 86 -20.25 59.32 23.69
C ALA A 86 -20.34 60.68 24.40
N ALA A 87 -21.56 61.14 24.67
CA ALA A 87 -21.76 62.19 25.68
C ALA A 87 -21.55 61.56 27.07
N GLY A 88 -20.34 61.66 27.62
CA GLY A 88 -20.11 61.51 29.06
C GLY A 88 -19.35 60.28 29.57
N ALA A 89 -18.48 59.65 28.76
CA ALA A 89 -17.51 58.68 29.29
C ALA A 89 -16.09 59.27 29.25
N SER A 90 -15.44 59.29 30.43
CA SER A 90 -14.05 59.72 30.62
C SER A 90 -13.10 58.99 29.66
N PRO A 91 -12.02 59.62 29.14
CA PRO A 91 -11.11 58.96 28.23
C PRO A 91 -10.42 57.81 28.97
N PHE A 92 -10.39 56.64 28.35
CA PHE A 92 -9.55 55.53 28.78
C PHE A 92 -8.08 56.02 28.78
N GLU A 93 -7.52 56.21 29.97
CA GLU A 93 -6.08 56.32 30.20
C GLU A 93 -5.45 54.93 30.04
N SER A 94 -5.01 54.64 28.83
CA SER A 94 -3.87 53.76 28.57
C SER A 94 -3.21 54.29 27.30
N PRO A 95 -1.87 54.50 27.28
CA PRO A 95 -1.20 54.90 26.07
C PRO A 95 -1.28 53.71 25.11
N VAL A 96 -2.25 53.73 24.21
CA VAL A 96 -2.30 52.76 23.13
C VAL A 96 -1.12 53.12 22.23
N GLU A 97 -0.05 52.30 22.29
CA GLU A 97 1.06 52.42 21.34
C GLU A 97 0.47 52.34 19.94
N ILE A 98 0.57 53.44 19.19
CA ILE A 98 0.10 53.52 17.82
C ILE A 98 1.04 52.64 17.00
N PRO A 99 0.57 51.52 16.42
CA PRO A 99 1.43 50.64 15.65
C PRO A 99 1.96 51.38 14.41
N ASP A 100 3.16 51.02 13.96
CA ASP A 100 3.72 51.49 12.70
C ASP A 100 2.75 51.21 11.54
N TYR A 101 2.73 52.07 10.53
CA TYR A 101 1.83 52.00 9.37
C TYR A 101 1.84 50.61 8.74
N ALA A 102 3.03 50.05 8.51
CA ALA A 102 3.19 48.72 7.94
C ALA A 102 2.59 47.60 8.81
N ALA A 103 2.76 47.69 10.13
CA ALA A 103 2.19 46.74 11.08
C ALA A 103 0.66 46.86 11.17
N ALA A 104 0.14 48.08 11.06
CA ALA A 104 -1.28 48.36 11.05
C ALA A 104 -1.96 47.81 9.78
N VAL A 105 -1.36 48.01 8.60
CA VAL A 105 -1.84 47.42 7.34
C VAL A 105 -1.78 45.89 7.40
N GLU A 106 -0.71 45.32 7.93
CA GLU A 106 -0.59 43.87 8.10
C GLU A 106 -1.73 43.28 8.93
N GLU A 107 -2.07 43.90 10.07
CA GLU A 107 -3.14 43.44 10.95
C GLU A 107 -4.54 43.57 10.31
N ILE A 108 -4.78 44.66 9.56
CA ILE A 108 -6.02 44.87 8.81
C ILE A 108 -6.17 43.79 7.73
N VAL A 109 -5.11 43.54 6.95
CA VAL A 109 -5.09 42.50 5.91
C VAL A 109 -5.31 41.12 6.51
N ARG A 110 -4.63 40.79 7.62
CA ARG A 110 -4.79 39.50 8.31
C ARG A 110 -6.24 39.23 8.70
N ARG A 111 -6.93 40.21 9.29
CA ARG A 111 -8.34 40.07 9.67
C ARG A 111 -9.29 40.00 8.48
N ALA A 112 -9.00 40.75 7.42
CA ALA A 112 -9.76 40.69 6.18
C ALA A 112 -9.68 39.29 5.55
N MET A 113 -8.50 38.67 5.60
CA MET A 113 -8.27 37.33 5.04
C MET A 113 -9.06 36.22 5.75
N VAL A 114 -9.28 36.30 7.06
CA VAL A 114 -10.09 35.31 7.83
C VAL A 114 -11.54 35.19 7.33
N THR A 115 -12.06 36.25 6.70
CA THR A 115 -13.43 36.27 6.15
C THR A 115 -13.48 36.24 4.63
N SER A 116 -12.33 36.13 3.99
CA SER A 116 -12.20 36.09 2.53
C SER A 116 -11.91 34.67 2.10
N GLY A 117 -12.62 34.18 1.08
CA GLY A 117 -12.17 33.01 0.33
C GLY A 117 -10.90 33.34 -0.47
N PRO A 118 -10.48 32.46 -1.40
CA PRO A 118 -9.43 32.78 -2.36
C PRO A 118 -9.73 34.11 -3.08
N ILE A 119 -8.86 35.09 -2.93
CA ILE A 119 -9.07 36.46 -3.45
C ILE A 119 -7.82 36.99 -4.14
N LEU A 120 -8.00 37.81 -5.18
CA LEU A 120 -6.90 38.52 -5.83
C LEU A 120 -6.53 39.78 -5.02
N PRO A 121 -5.26 40.20 -5.02
CA PRO A 121 -4.82 41.42 -4.32
C PRO A 121 -5.62 42.67 -4.72
N VAL A 122 -6.00 42.79 -5.99
CA VAL A 122 -6.78 43.93 -6.52
C VAL A 122 -8.17 44.02 -5.88
N TYR A 123 -8.88 42.89 -5.77
CA TYR A 123 -10.19 42.86 -5.11
C TYR A 123 -10.09 43.11 -3.60
N LEU A 124 -8.97 42.72 -2.98
CA LEU A 124 -8.72 43.01 -1.56
C LEU A 124 -8.44 44.51 -1.35
N ALA A 125 -7.70 45.15 -2.26
CA ALA A 125 -7.43 46.59 -2.28
C ALA A 125 -8.71 47.41 -2.41
N GLU A 126 -9.56 47.05 -3.37
CA GLU A 126 -10.88 47.68 -3.53
C GLU A 126 -11.72 47.53 -2.26
N ARG A 127 -11.76 46.31 -1.68
CA ARG A 127 -12.55 46.04 -0.47
C ARG A 127 -12.08 46.82 0.75
N LEU A 128 -10.77 46.99 0.93
CA LEU A 128 -10.20 47.67 2.08
C LEU A 128 -9.96 49.16 1.84
N SER A 129 -10.18 49.65 0.61
CA SER A 129 -9.87 51.02 0.18
C SER A 129 -8.42 51.44 0.46
N LEU A 130 -7.50 50.48 0.42
CA LEU A 130 -6.05 50.67 0.55
C LEU A 130 -5.38 50.44 -0.82
N PRO A 131 -4.26 51.12 -1.12
CA PRO A 131 -3.56 50.89 -2.38
C PRO A 131 -2.95 49.47 -2.42
N VAL A 132 -2.91 48.88 -3.62
CA VAL A 132 -2.36 47.52 -3.84
C VAL A 132 -0.88 47.43 -3.41
N GLU A 133 -0.16 48.55 -3.53
CA GLU A 133 1.26 48.67 -3.15
C GLU A 133 1.52 48.42 -1.65
N ASP A 134 0.55 48.70 -0.78
CA ASP A 134 0.66 48.47 0.66
C ASP A 134 0.16 47.06 1.05
N ILE A 135 -0.77 46.50 0.26
CA ILE A 135 -1.35 45.18 0.51
C ILE A 135 -0.39 44.05 0.14
N LEU A 136 0.35 44.19 -0.97
CA LEU A 136 1.28 43.13 -1.40
C LEU A 136 2.40 42.86 -0.37
N PRO A 137 3.11 43.86 0.19
CA PRO A 137 4.07 43.66 1.26
C PRO A 137 3.44 43.04 2.51
N ALA A 138 2.24 43.48 2.89
CA ALA A 138 1.51 42.91 4.03
C ALA A 138 1.16 41.43 3.81
N LEU A 139 0.71 41.05 2.62
CA LEU A 139 0.45 39.65 2.26
C LEU A 139 1.72 38.80 2.26
N ILE A 140 2.84 39.33 1.75
CA ILE A 140 4.15 38.65 1.78
C ILE A 140 4.63 38.46 3.23
N ALA A 141 4.48 39.48 4.08
CA ALA A 141 4.82 39.38 5.50
C ALA A 141 3.96 38.34 6.22
N LEU A 142 2.66 38.27 5.90
CA LEU A 142 1.75 37.28 6.46
C LEU A 142 2.01 35.86 5.94
N GLU A 143 2.46 35.69 4.69
CA GLU A 143 2.95 34.41 4.16
C GLU A 143 4.21 33.96 4.90
N ALA A 144 5.17 34.87 5.12
CA ALA A 144 6.38 34.58 5.87
C ALA A 144 6.08 34.14 7.32
N LYS A 145 5.00 34.68 7.92
CA LYS A 145 4.48 34.28 9.24
C LYS A 145 3.58 33.03 9.19
N GLY A 146 3.22 32.53 8.01
CA GLY A 146 2.43 31.31 7.81
C GLY A 146 0.91 31.46 8.01
N TYR A 147 0.38 32.69 7.97
CA TYR A 147 -1.06 32.95 8.13
C TYR A 147 -1.84 32.81 6.81
N VAL A 148 -1.23 33.17 5.69
CA VAL A 148 -1.87 33.23 4.36
C VAL A 148 -1.04 32.45 3.36
N PHE A 149 -1.68 31.79 2.40
CA PHE A 149 -1.03 31.09 1.31
C PHE A 149 -1.35 31.74 -0.04
N ARG A 150 -0.34 31.78 -0.93
CA ARG A 150 -0.50 32.16 -2.33
C ARG A 150 -0.67 30.91 -3.22
N GLY A 151 -1.55 30.99 -4.22
CA GLY A 151 -1.80 29.88 -5.14
C GLY A 151 -2.94 30.15 -6.11
N HIS A 152 -3.33 29.13 -6.86
CA HIS A 152 -4.48 29.17 -7.77
C HIS A 152 -5.55 28.21 -7.23
N PHE A 153 -6.51 28.73 -6.47
CA PHE A 153 -7.46 27.90 -5.70
C PHE A 153 -8.83 27.77 -6.38
N THR A 154 -9.22 28.75 -7.18
CA THR A 154 -10.41 28.69 -8.01
C THR A 154 -10.00 28.70 -9.47
N ALA A 155 -10.76 28.01 -10.34
CA ALA A 155 -10.63 28.19 -11.78
C ALA A 155 -10.87 29.68 -12.05
N ALA A 156 -9.84 30.40 -12.51
CA ALA A 156 -9.76 31.84 -12.40
C ALA A 156 -11.03 32.54 -12.91
N PRO A 157 -11.54 33.59 -12.22
CA PRO A 157 -12.40 34.55 -12.88
C PRO A 157 -11.62 35.15 -14.05
N ASN A 158 -12.25 35.28 -15.21
CA ASN A 158 -11.66 35.84 -16.42
C ASN A 158 -11.06 37.25 -16.18
N CYS A 159 -9.83 37.35 -15.69
CA CYS A 159 -8.99 38.54 -15.83
C CYS A 159 -8.42 38.51 -17.25
N VAL A 160 -9.30 38.80 -18.21
CA VAL A 160 -8.91 39.05 -19.59
C VAL A 160 -8.81 40.56 -19.73
N ASP A 161 -7.59 41.06 -19.80
CA ASP A 161 -7.27 42.40 -20.25
C ASP A 161 -7.88 42.57 -21.66
N ASN A 162 -8.34 43.77 -22.05
CA ASN A 162 -8.87 44.05 -23.41
C ASN A 162 -7.87 43.74 -24.56
N SER A 163 -6.65 43.28 -24.25
CA SER A 163 -5.59 42.88 -25.18
C SER A 163 -5.44 41.36 -25.38
N GLY A 164 -6.18 40.51 -24.65
CA GLY A 164 -6.16 39.05 -24.85
C GLY A 164 -4.89 38.31 -24.38
N TYR A 165 -3.97 38.99 -23.66
CA TYR A 165 -2.79 38.37 -23.06
C TYR A 165 -2.97 38.22 -21.55
N ARG A 166 -2.56 37.07 -20.97
CA ARG A 166 -2.49 36.90 -19.51
C ARG A 166 -1.31 37.70 -18.97
N THR A 167 -1.56 38.73 -18.18
CA THR A 167 -0.51 39.45 -17.46
C THR A 167 0.06 38.53 -16.36
N GLN A 168 1.29 38.03 -16.55
CA GLN A 168 1.97 37.14 -15.60
C GLN A 168 2.02 37.77 -14.20
N GLY A 169 1.42 37.10 -13.21
CA GLY A 169 1.52 37.46 -11.78
C GLY A 169 0.25 38.03 -11.13
N MET A 170 -0.75 38.46 -11.91
CA MET A 170 -2.03 38.98 -11.37
C MET A 170 -3.10 37.90 -11.16
N ASP A 171 -2.86 36.66 -11.57
CA ASP A 171 -3.79 35.53 -11.40
C ASP A 171 -3.61 34.80 -10.04
N VAL A 172 -2.60 35.19 -9.25
CA VAL A 172 -2.26 34.52 -7.99
C VAL A 172 -3.23 34.97 -6.89
N GLN A 173 -3.98 34.01 -6.38
CA GLN A 173 -4.94 34.22 -5.29
C GLN A 173 -4.27 34.01 -3.94
N TRP A 174 -4.75 34.75 -2.95
CA TRP A 174 -4.34 34.65 -1.56
C TRP A 174 -5.51 34.13 -0.74
N CYS A 175 -5.23 33.22 0.19
CA CYS A 175 -6.25 32.66 1.08
C CYS A 175 -5.69 32.44 2.48
N ASP A 176 -6.48 32.77 3.50
CA ASP A 176 -6.16 32.46 4.88
C ASP A 176 -6.04 30.95 5.09
N ARG A 177 -5.07 30.52 5.90
CA ARG A 177 -4.80 29.10 6.18
C ARG A 177 -6.04 28.35 6.69
N HIS A 178 -6.78 28.90 7.63
CA HIS A 178 -7.95 28.24 8.22
C HIS A 178 -9.15 28.25 7.28
N VAL A 179 -9.33 29.32 6.50
CA VAL A 179 -10.37 29.36 5.47
C VAL A 179 -10.11 28.33 4.38
N LEU A 180 -8.87 28.25 3.88
CA LEU A 180 -8.47 27.27 2.88
C LEU A 180 -8.65 25.84 3.41
N GLU A 181 -8.25 25.56 4.65
CA GLU A 181 -8.47 24.27 5.30
C GLU A 181 -9.96 23.91 5.38
N ARG A 182 -10.81 24.89 5.74
CA ARG A 182 -12.27 24.70 5.83
C ARG A 182 -12.89 24.43 4.46
N VAL A 183 -12.53 25.21 3.44
CA VAL A 183 -12.99 25.01 2.05
C VAL A 183 -12.57 23.62 1.57
N HIS A 184 -11.30 23.25 1.76
CA HIS A 184 -10.80 21.93 1.41
C HIS A 184 -11.57 20.81 2.12
N ARG A 185 -11.81 20.93 3.42
CA ARG A 185 -12.59 19.96 4.21
C ARG A 185 -14.05 19.85 3.72
N GLN A 186 -14.68 20.96 3.35
CA GLN A 186 -16.04 20.96 2.80
C GLN A 186 -16.09 20.30 1.41
N THR A 187 -15.14 20.62 0.53
CA THR A 187 -15.02 19.97 -0.78
C THR A 187 -14.83 18.46 -0.64
N LEU A 188 -13.96 18.03 0.28
CA LEU A 188 -13.81 16.59 0.58
C LEU A 188 -15.11 15.97 1.11
N ASN A 189 -15.86 16.67 1.96
CA ASN A 189 -17.14 16.16 2.47
C ASN A 189 -18.21 16.02 1.38
N LEU A 190 -18.29 16.97 0.44
CA LEU A 190 -19.19 16.88 -0.71
C LEU A 190 -18.82 15.71 -1.63
N LEU A 191 -17.53 15.53 -1.90
CA LEU A 191 -17.03 14.39 -2.66
C LEU A 191 -17.36 13.06 -1.96
N ARG A 192 -17.23 12.99 -0.62
CA ARG A 192 -17.62 11.81 0.19
C ARG A 192 -19.10 11.48 0.07
N SER A 193 -19.98 12.48 0.15
CA SER A 193 -21.44 12.25 0.12
C SER A 193 -21.98 11.82 -1.24
N SER A 194 -21.20 11.96 -2.32
CA SER A 194 -21.62 11.60 -3.68
C SER A 194 -21.43 10.11 -4.03
N ILE A 195 -20.92 9.31 -3.10
CA ILE A 195 -20.44 7.95 -3.38
C ILE A 195 -21.39 6.93 -2.76
N GLU A 196 -22.10 6.21 -3.61
CA GLU A 196 -22.89 5.04 -3.22
C GLU A 196 -21.97 3.81 -3.10
N PRO A 197 -22.07 3.02 -2.02
CA PRO A 197 -21.20 1.86 -1.79
C PRO A 197 -21.51 0.71 -2.76
N CYS A 198 -20.47 0.06 -3.27
CA CYS A 198 -20.56 -1.09 -4.16
C CYS A 198 -21.02 -2.36 -3.44
N SER A 199 -21.52 -3.32 -4.23
CA SER A 199 -21.89 -4.66 -3.78
C SER A 199 -20.66 -5.58 -3.63
N ASP A 200 -20.85 -6.72 -2.98
CA ASP A 200 -19.80 -7.72 -2.72
C ASP A 200 -19.21 -8.28 -4.03
N ALA A 201 -20.05 -8.53 -5.03
CA ALA A 201 -19.62 -9.00 -6.35
C ALA A 201 -18.83 -7.92 -7.10
N GLU A 202 -19.30 -6.67 -7.09
CA GLU A 202 -18.58 -5.54 -7.69
C GLU A 202 -17.21 -5.35 -7.04
N PHE A 203 -17.12 -5.49 -5.72
CA PHE A 203 -15.85 -5.41 -5.01
C PHE A 203 -14.91 -6.56 -5.38
N ALA A 204 -15.42 -7.79 -5.49
CA ALA A 204 -14.63 -8.94 -5.90
C ALA A 204 -14.10 -8.81 -7.34
N ALA A 205 -14.94 -8.35 -8.28
CA ALA A 205 -14.54 -8.05 -9.65
C ALA A 205 -13.47 -6.94 -9.69
N PHE A 206 -13.69 -5.85 -8.96
CA PHE A 206 -12.71 -4.77 -8.81
C PHE A 206 -11.36 -5.28 -8.31
N ARG A 207 -11.36 -6.16 -7.29
CA ARG A 207 -10.13 -6.70 -6.70
C ARG A 207 -9.28 -7.50 -7.68
N LEU A 208 -9.93 -8.32 -8.51
CA LEU A 208 -9.27 -9.08 -9.56
C LEU A 208 -8.65 -8.15 -10.60
N LYS A 209 -9.45 -7.21 -11.11
CA LYS A 209 -9.01 -6.24 -12.12
C LYS A 209 -7.91 -5.32 -11.62
N TRP A 210 -7.99 -4.84 -10.39
CA TRP A 210 -6.94 -4.05 -9.74
C TRP A 210 -5.61 -4.81 -9.63
N ASN A 211 -5.67 -6.14 -9.52
CA ASN A 211 -4.49 -7.01 -9.50
C ASN A 211 -4.05 -7.45 -10.91
N GLY A 212 -4.69 -6.97 -11.97
CA GLY A 212 -4.41 -7.37 -13.36
C GLY A 212 -4.85 -8.80 -13.68
N ILE A 213 -5.73 -9.39 -12.87
CA ILE A 213 -6.21 -10.77 -13.05
C ILE A 213 -7.52 -10.75 -13.84
N GLY A 214 -7.58 -11.57 -14.89
CA GLY A 214 -8.76 -11.65 -15.76
C GLY A 214 -8.94 -10.45 -16.70
N ASP A 215 -7.90 -9.61 -16.86
CA ASP A 215 -7.92 -8.49 -17.80
C ASP A 215 -7.85 -8.98 -19.25
N ALA A 216 -8.44 -8.23 -20.19
CA ALA A 216 -8.36 -8.54 -21.62
C ALA A 216 -6.95 -8.33 -22.19
N HIS A 217 -6.18 -7.41 -21.61
CA HIS A 217 -4.81 -7.09 -22.02
C HIS A 217 -3.88 -7.15 -20.81
N PRO A 218 -3.64 -8.35 -20.26
CA PRO A 218 -2.78 -8.51 -19.11
C PRO A 218 -1.35 -8.03 -19.42
N PRO A 219 -0.63 -7.49 -18.42
CA PRO A 219 0.74 -7.07 -18.62
C PRO A 219 1.61 -8.27 -19.03
N THR A 220 2.56 -8.03 -19.93
CA THR A 220 3.45 -9.06 -20.51
C THR A 220 4.91 -8.75 -20.25
N GLY A 221 5.74 -9.79 -20.18
CA GLY A 221 7.19 -9.66 -20.08
C GLY A 221 7.69 -9.13 -18.75
N VAL A 222 8.93 -8.64 -18.74
CA VAL A 222 9.66 -8.24 -17.52
C VAL A 222 8.97 -7.08 -16.79
N ASP A 223 8.42 -6.11 -17.51
CA ASP A 223 7.71 -4.98 -16.90
C ASP A 223 6.40 -5.41 -16.24
N GLY A 224 5.74 -6.45 -16.76
CA GLY A 224 4.58 -7.04 -16.11
C GLY A 224 4.95 -7.69 -14.77
N VAL A 225 6.05 -8.46 -14.75
CA VAL A 225 6.57 -9.06 -13.51
C VAL A 225 6.96 -8.00 -12.51
N ARG A 226 7.66 -6.94 -12.94
CA ARG A 226 8.02 -5.78 -12.09
C ARG A 226 6.80 -5.18 -11.42
N ARG A 227 5.76 -4.85 -12.19
CA ARG A 227 4.50 -4.28 -11.66
C ARG A 227 3.83 -5.21 -10.67
N ALA A 228 3.77 -6.51 -10.97
CA ALA A 228 3.20 -7.50 -10.06
C ALA A 228 3.99 -7.60 -8.75
N LEU A 229 5.32 -7.62 -8.79
CA LEU A 229 6.17 -7.65 -7.59
C LEU A 229 6.08 -6.36 -6.78
N GLU A 230 6.00 -5.19 -7.43
CA GLU A 230 5.76 -3.90 -6.76
C GLU A 230 4.43 -3.88 -6.00
N GLN A 231 3.38 -4.46 -6.60
CA GLN A 231 2.05 -4.54 -5.98
C GLN A 231 2.02 -5.57 -4.83
N MET A 232 2.72 -6.70 -4.98
CA MET A 232 2.78 -7.79 -3.99
C MET A 232 3.92 -7.61 -2.98
N SER A 233 4.65 -6.50 -3.04
CA SER A 233 5.88 -6.24 -2.28
C SER A 233 5.69 -6.50 -0.78
N GLY A 234 6.41 -7.46 -0.20
CA GLY A 234 6.33 -7.80 1.23
C GLY A 234 5.27 -8.86 1.62
N LEU A 235 4.47 -9.39 0.68
CA LEU A 235 3.63 -10.56 0.94
C LEU A 235 4.43 -11.85 0.88
N THR A 236 4.11 -12.79 1.77
CA THR A 236 4.89 -14.01 1.95
C THR A 236 4.13 -15.23 1.41
N PHE A 237 4.77 -15.96 0.51
CA PHE A 237 4.21 -17.19 -0.08
C PHE A 237 5.27 -18.29 -0.12
N ALA A 238 4.83 -19.54 -0.21
CA ALA A 238 5.74 -20.64 -0.50
C ALA A 238 6.49 -20.38 -1.83
N PRO A 239 7.78 -20.71 -1.96
CA PRO A 239 8.56 -20.41 -3.15
C PRO A 239 7.91 -20.88 -4.46
N ASP A 240 7.42 -22.13 -4.49
CA ASP A 240 6.72 -22.70 -5.66
C ASP A 240 5.46 -21.93 -6.04
N LEU A 241 4.76 -21.36 -5.06
CA LEU A 241 3.48 -20.70 -5.30
C LEU A 241 3.63 -19.40 -6.10
N TRP A 242 4.76 -18.71 -5.96
CA TRP A 242 5.06 -17.50 -6.74
C TRP A 242 5.00 -17.78 -8.25
N GLU A 243 5.70 -18.82 -8.70
CA GLU A 243 5.81 -19.16 -10.12
C GLU A 243 4.70 -20.07 -10.63
N ARG A 244 4.03 -20.81 -9.73
CA ARG A 244 2.92 -21.71 -10.10
C ARG A 244 1.56 -21.00 -10.17
N ALA A 245 1.34 -19.96 -9.37
CA ALA A 245 0.01 -19.35 -9.26
C ALA A 245 0.01 -17.82 -9.20
N ILE A 246 0.85 -17.19 -8.37
CA ILE A 246 0.74 -15.75 -8.10
C ILE A 246 1.14 -14.90 -9.31
N LEU A 247 2.30 -15.18 -9.92
CA LEU A 247 2.81 -14.45 -11.09
C LEU A 247 2.06 -14.84 -12.38
N PRO A 248 1.83 -16.13 -12.70
CA PRO A 248 1.08 -16.50 -13.90
C PRO A 248 -0.36 -15.96 -13.94
N ALA A 249 -1.01 -15.78 -12.78
CA ALA A 249 -2.35 -15.20 -12.74
C ALA A 249 -2.40 -13.71 -13.12
N ARG A 250 -1.27 -13.00 -13.06
CA ARG A 250 -1.17 -11.54 -13.29
C ARG A 250 -0.40 -11.17 -14.55
N VAL A 251 0.52 -12.02 -14.99
CA VAL A 251 1.43 -11.76 -16.11
C VAL A 251 1.22 -12.83 -17.16
N ASN A 252 0.83 -12.40 -18.35
CA ASN A 252 0.69 -13.33 -19.47
C ASN A 252 2.07 -13.73 -20.00
N ASP A 253 2.19 -15.01 -20.40
CA ASP A 253 3.45 -15.64 -20.84
C ASP A 253 4.60 -15.48 -19.84
N TYR A 254 4.29 -15.58 -18.54
CA TYR A 254 5.30 -15.56 -17.48
C TYR A 254 6.36 -16.63 -17.72
N ARG A 255 7.63 -16.22 -17.64
CA ARG A 255 8.77 -17.15 -17.67
C ARG A 255 9.71 -16.91 -16.49
N PRO A 256 10.29 -17.97 -15.89
CA PRO A 256 11.19 -17.85 -14.74
C PRO A 256 12.37 -16.89 -14.97
N GLU A 257 12.89 -16.80 -16.20
CA GLU A 257 14.04 -15.95 -16.53
C GLU A 257 13.73 -14.45 -16.35
N GLN A 258 12.46 -14.05 -16.47
CA GLN A 258 12.02 -12.68 -16.27
C GLN A 258 12.16 -12.26 -14.81
N LEU A 259 11.88 -13.18 -13.88
CA LEU A 259 12.05 -12.95 -12.44
C LEU A 259 13.53 -12.90 -12.08
N ASP A 260 14.34 -13.82 -12.62
CA ASP A 260 15.78 -13.84 -12.39
C ASP A 260 16.47 -12.57 -12.88
N LEU A 261 16.02 -12.02 -14.03
CA LEU A 261 16.55 -10.76 -14.55
C LEU A 261 16.32 -9.58 -13.57
N LEU A 262 15.15 -9.52 -12.92
CA LEU A 262 14.82 -8.48 -11.94
C LEU A 262 15.60 -8.62 -10.63
N CYS A 263 15.90 -9.85 -10.22
CA CYS A 263 16.77 -10.10 -9.07
C CYS A 263 18.24 -9.76 -9.41
N MET A 264 18.70 -10.15 -10.59
CA MET A 264 20.07 -9.94 -11.04
C MET A 264 20.38 -8.47 -11.35
N SER A 265 19.40 -7.72 -11.88
CA SER A 265 19.49 -6.26 -12.07
C SER A 265 19.58 -5.51 -10.73
N GLY A 266 19.24 -6.17 -9.63
CA GLY A 266 19.24 -5.61 -8.29
C GLY A 266 18.05 -4.70 -8.01
N GLU A 267 16.99 -4.77 -8.81
CA GLU A 267 15.77 -4.00 -8.60
C GLU A 267 14.92 -4.61 -7.47
N PHE A 268 14.86 -5.95 -7.43
CA PHE A 268 14.20 -6.69 -6.37
C PHE A 268 15.17 -7.65 -5.67
N ALA A 269 14.90 -7.90 -4.40
CA ALA A 269 15.52 -8.98 -3.63
C ALA A 269 14.41 -9.85 -3.03
N TRP A 270 14.64 -11.16 -2.98
CA TRP A 270 13.77 -12.06 -2.23
C TRP A 270 14.32 -12.27 -0.83
N MET A 271 13.44 -12.46 0.14
CA MET A 271 13.82 -12.67 1.52
C MET A 271 12.78 -13.54 2.22
N ALA A 272 13.26 -14.47 3.06
CA ALA A 272 12.35 -15.32 3.81
C ALA A 272 11.64 -14.51 4.89
N ALA A 273 10.37 -14.83 5.11
CA ALA A 273 9.61 -14.27 6.21
C ALA A 273 10.18 -14.77 7.55
N PRO A 274 10.31 -13.91 8.57
CA PRO A 274 10.72 -14.35 9.90
C PRO A 274 9.66 -15.26 10.53
N PHE A 275 10.12 -16.30 11.23
CA PHE A 275 9.27 -17.28 11.90
C PHE A 275 8.49 -16.62 13.03
N HIS A 276 7.17 -16.84 13.07
CA HIS A 276 6.31 -16.33 14.16
C HIS A 276 6.22 -17.27 15.36
N ASP A 277 6.65 -18.54 15.20
CA ASP A 277 6.60 -19.55 16.25
C ASP A 277 8.02 -20.06 16.59
N GLN A 278 8.31 -20.21 17.89
CA GLN A 278 9.58 -20.73 18.40
C GLN A 278 9.82 -22.19 17.95
N SER A 279 8.76 -22.94 17.65
CA SER A 279 8.86 -24.31 17.13
C SER A 279 9.46 -24.39 15.72
N ASP A 280 9.40 -23.30 14.96
CA ASP A 280 9.88 -23.19 13.59
C ASP A 280 11.34 -22.70 13.46
N MET A 281 11.97 -22.28 14.57
CA MET A 281 13.38 -21.87 14.66
C MET A 281 14.37 -22.98 14.23
N LEU A 282 13.91 -24.23 14.16
CA LEU A 282 14.70 -25.40 13.77
C LEU A 282 14.66 -25.70 12.27
N ARG A 283 13.93 -24.92 11.45
CA ARG A 283 13.87 -25.17 10.00
C ARG A 283 15.14 -24.71 9.30
N GLU A 284 15.73 -25.62 8.54
CA GLU A 284 16.94 -25.34 7.74
C GLU A 284 16.66 -24.62 6.42
N PHE A 285 15.39 -24.47 6.02
CA PHE A 285 14.98 -23.91 4.73
C PHE A 285 13.81 -22.94 4.88
N PRO A 286 13.70 -21.92 3.99
CA PRO A 286 12.62 -20.94 4.05
C PRO A 286 11.26 -21.56 3.69
N ALA A 287 10.28 -21.43 4.59
CA ALA A 287 8.92 -21.89 4.35
C ALA A 287 8.16 -20.94 3.40
N THR A 288 8.37 -19.65 3.57
CA THR A 288 7.75 -18.59 2.77
C THR A 288 8.75 -17.49 2.48
N VAL A 289 8.61 -16.86 1.31
CA VAL A 289 9.47 -15.81 0.78
C VAL A 289 8.60 -14.65 0.29
N ALA A 290 9.10 -13.43 0.49
CA ALA A 290 8.57 -12.24 -0.15
C ALA A 290 9.61 -11.60 -1.05
N PHE A 291 9.12 -10.81 -2.01
CA PHE A 291 9.93 -9.90 -2.79
C PHE A 291 9.78 -8.48 -2.25
N LEU A 292 10.89 -7.76 -2.19
CA LEU A 292 10.93 -6.36 -1.82
C LEU A 292 11.81 -5.62 -2.84
N PRO A 293 11.43 -4.41 -3.28
CA PRO A 293 12.33 -3.54 -4.01
C PRO A 293 13.60 -3.33 -3.18
N ARG A 294 14.78 -3.36 -3.79
CA ARG A 294 16.05 -3.33 -3.04
C ARG A 294 16.25 -2.05 -2.20
N LYS A 295 15.59 -0.96 -2.60
CA LYS A 295 15.56 0.32 -1.89
C LYS A 295 14.47 0.38 -0.82
N ALA A 296 13.48 -0.52 -0.88
CA ALA A 296 12.41 -0.55 0.11
C ALA A 296 12.97 -1.06 1.44
N ARG A 297 12.47 -0.48 2.53
CA ARG A 297 12.78 -0.95 3.87
C ARG A 297 11.99 -2.23 4.15
N CYS A 298 12.58 -3.18 4.86
CA CYS A 298 11.81 -4.30 5.41
C CYS A 298 11.05 -3.83 6.64
N TYR A 299 9.78 -4.20 6.72
CA TYR A 299 8.89 -3.83 7.83
C TYR A 299 8.59 -4.99 8.77
N TRP A 300 9.28 -6.12 8.61
CA TRP A 300 9.27 -7.24 9.55
C TRP A 300 10.28 -7.02 10.68
N ALA A 301 9.99 -7.55 11.86
CA ALA A 301 10.96 -7.60 12.95
C ALA A 301 12.24 -8.32 12.51
N PRO A 302 13.41 -7.83 12.96
CA PRO A 302 14.66 -8.51 12.74
C PRO A 302 14.65 -9.87 13.45
N CYS A 303 14.98 -10.94 12.71
CA CYS A 303 15.22 -12.25 13.30
C CYS A 303 16.57 -12.26 14.03
N GLU A 304 16.66 -13.01 15.14
CA GLU A 304 17.94 -13.23 15.83
C GLU A 304 18.92 -14.00 14.93
N MET A 305 20.20 -13.66 15.04
CA MET A 305 21.27 -14.36 14.35
C MET A 305 21.36 -15.81 14.86
N PRO A 306 21.40 -16.81 13.97
CA PRO A 306 21.67 -18.18 14.38
C PRO A 306 22.98 -18.29 15.18
N THR A 307 22.96 -19.08 16.25
CA THR A 307 24.10 -19.23 17.19
C THR A 307 25.17 -20.22 16.73
N ASP A 308 24.96 -20.91 15.60
CA ASP A 308 25.91 -21.87 15.05
C ASP A 308 27.17 -21.17 14.50
N LEU A 309 28.35 -21.60 14.97
CA LEU A 309 29.64 -20.98 14.66
C LEU A 309 29.90 -20.91 13.15
N ARG A 310 29.59 -21.97 12.40
CA ARG A 310 29.77 -22.00 10.95
C ARG A 310 28.90 -20.96 10.25
N THR A 311 27.66 -20.85 10.72
CA THR A 311 26.67 -19.90 10.21
C THR A 311 27.09 -18.45 10.50
N GLN A 312 27.67 -18.19 11.67
CA GLN A 312 28.24 -16.88 12.03
C GLN A 312 29.45 -16.53 11.17
N THR A 313 30.39 -17.46 10.95
CA THR A 313 31.55 -17.24 10.08
C THR A 313 31.14 -16.87 8.66
N VAL A 314 30.12 -17.54 8.10
CA VAL A 314 29.60 -17.20 6.77
C VAL A 314 28.97 -15.81 6.75
N ALA A 315 28.24 -15.43 7.80
CA ALA A 315 27.67 -14.08 7.91
C ALA A 315 28.76 -13.00 8.01
N GLU A 316 29.84 -13.25 8.77
CA GLU A 316 30.99 -12.34 8.89
C GLU A 316 31.69 -12.13 7.53
N VAL A 317 31.91 -13.20 6.77
CA VAL A 317 32.48 -13.11 5.41
C VAL A 317 31.61 -12.24 4.50
N LEU A 318 30.29 -12.45 4.51
CA LEU A 318 29.36 -11.63 3.71
C LEU A 318 29.31 -10.17 4.19
N ALA A 319 29.45 -9.92 5.49
CA ALA A 319 29.50 -8.57 6.05
C ALA A 319 30.76 -7.82 5.61
N GLN A 320 31.90 -8.51 5.59
CA GLN A 320 33.19 -7.92 5.25
C GLN A 320 33.37 -7.71 3.75
N PHE A 321 32.95 -8.67 2.92
CA PHE A 321 33.26 -8.67 1.48
C PHE A 321 32.06 -8.45 0.56
N GLY A 322 30.84 -8.36 1.11
CA GLY A 322 29.63 -8.09 0.34
C GLY A 322 29.12 -9.29 -0.45
N ALA A 323 28.52 -9.04 -1.62
CA ALA A 323 27.84 -10.05 -2.42
C ALA A 323 28.83 -10.99 -3.14
N GLN A 324 28.74 -12.29 -2.91
CA GLN A 324 29.72 -13.28 -3.40
C GLN A 324 29.07 -14.59 -3.86
N TYR A 325 29.77 -15.32 -4.74
CA TYR A 325 29.37 -16.68 -5.14
C TYR A 325 29.71 -17.71 -4.06
N LEU A 326 29.08 -18.90 -4.12
CA LEU A 326 29.22 -19.95 -3.10
C LEU A 326 30.67 -20.42 -2.89
N ASP A 327 31.41 -20.62 -3.98
CA ASP A 327 32.82 -21.03 -4.02
C ASP A 327 33.71 -20.02 -3.28
N GLN A 328 33.50 -18.74 -3.57
CA GLN A 328 34.23 -17.61 -2.97
C GLN A 328 33.98 -17.47 -1.47
N ILE A 329 32.76 -17.78 -1.02
CA ILE A 329 32.40 -17.77 0.40
C ILE A 329 33.02 -18.99 1.10
N ALA A 330 32.95 -20.16 0.48
CA ALA A 330 33.50 -21.40 1.04
C ALA A 330 35.02 -21.32 1.23
N GLU A 331 35.74 -20.76 0.24
CA GLU A 331 37.19 -20.53 0.32
C GLU A 331 37.56 -19.58 1.47
N ARG A 332 36.84 -18.45 1.61
CA ARG A 332 37.10 -17.44 2.65
C ARG A 332 36.70 -17.88 4.05
N ALA A 333 35.60 -18.63 4.18
CA ALA A 333 35.15 -19.19 5.44
C ALA A 333 35.98 -20.42 5.86
N ASN A 334 36.83 -20.96 4.98
CA ASN A 334 37.56 -22.20 5.16
C ASN A 334 36.62 -23.38 5.50
N LEU A 335 35.48 -23.45 4.80
CA LEU A 335 34.44 -24.46 4.95
C LEU A 335 34.24 -25.23 3.63
N SER A 336 33.69 -26.44 3.72
CA SER A 336 33.28 -27.17 2.51
C SER A 336 32.11 -26.45 1.82
N GLU A 337 31.99 -26.52 0.49
CA GLU A 337 30.86 -25.92 -0.25
C GLU A 337 29.51 -26.39 0.31
N ARG A 338 29.41 -27.64 0.75
CA ARG A 338 28.20 -28.21 1.36
C ARG A 338 27.88 -27.54 2.70
N ASP A 339 28.86 -27.39 3.58
CA ASP A 339 28.66 -26.75 4.88
C ASP A 339 28.33 -25.26 4.73
N THR A 340 29.00 -24.58 3.79
CA THR A 340 28.71 -23.19 3.43
C THR A 340 27.30 -23.04 2.90
N LEU A 341 26.86 -23.94 2.01
CA LEU A 341 25.50 -23.94 1.48
C LEU A 341 24.46 -24.18 2.58
N ALA A 342 24.70 -25.12 3.48
CA ALA A 342 23.79 -25.38 4.61
C ALA A 342 23.71 -24.16 5.55
N ALA A 343 24.84 -23.48 5.82
CA ALA A 343 24.87 -22.24 6.58
C ALA A 343 24.12 -21.10 5.88
N LEU A 344 24.29 -20.94 4.56
CA LEU A 344 23.56 -19.95 3.76
C LEU A 344 22.05 -20.20 3.79
N TRP A 345 21.60 -21.45 3.71
CA TRP A 345 20.18 -21.77 3.82
C TRP A 345 19.60 -21.46 5.20
N ARG A 346 20.35 -21.68 6.29
CA ARG A 346 19.94 -21.26 7.64
C ARG A 346 19.87 -19.74 7.77
N LEU A 347 20.84 -19.01 7.22
CA LEU A 347 20.79 -17.54 7.17
C LEU A 347 19.64 -17.02 6.31
N ALA A 348 19.38 -17.67 5.18
CA ALA A 348 18.26 -17.34 4.29
C ALA A 348 16.92 -17.63 4.96
N ALA A 349 16.79 -18.74 5.68
CA ALA A 349 15.61 -19.09 6.47
C ALA A 349 15.34 -18.07 7.59
N ALA A 350 16.39 -17.51 8.20
CA ALA A 350 16.29 -16.40 9.14
C ALA A 350 16.02 -15.02 8.49
N GLY A 351 15.94 -14.94 7.16
CA GLY A 351 15.71 -13.68 6.43
C GLY A 351 16.91 -12.72 6.42
N LEU A 352 18.11 -13.19 6.78
CA LEU A 352 19.31 -12.37 6.90
C LEU A 352 20.09 -12.25 5.59
N VAL A 353 19.96 -13.26 4.73
CA VAL A 353 20.68 -13.40 3.47
C VAL A 353 19.69 -13.57 2.32
N SER A 354 20.04 -12.98 1.17
CA SER A 354 19.32 -13.08 -0.10
C SER A 354 20.27 -13.52 -1.22
N ASN A 355 19.70 -13.96 -2.34
CA ASN A 355 20.43 -14.29 -3.57
C ASN A 355 19.89 -13.45 -4.75
N ASP A 356 20.75 -13.09 -5.70
CA ASP A 356 20.36 -12.33 -6.89
C ASP A 356 19.71 -13.20 -8.00
N SER A 357 19.46 -14.48 -7.73
CA SER A 357 18.68 -15.40 -8.55
C SER A 357 17.63 -16.13 -7.71
N PHE A 358 16.50 -16.50 -8.31
CA PHE A 358 15.48 -17.33 -7.67
C PHE A 358 15.73 -18.84 -7.92
N ALA A 359 16.72 -19.19 -8.75
CA ALA A 359 17.07 -20.56 -9.09
C ALA A 359 17.33 -21.50 -7.89
N PRO A 360 18.02 -21.06 -6.79
CA PRO A 360 18.21 -21.90 -5.62
C PRO A 360 16.90 -22.35 -4.97
N LEU A 361 15.89 -21.48 -4.93
CA LEU A 361 14.58 -21.77 -4.35
C LEU A 361 13.74 -22.68 -5.25
N ARG A 362 13.80 -22.48 -6.58
CA ARG A 362 13.13 -23.37 -7.54
C ARG A 362 13.59 -24.81 -7.43
N LEU A 363 14.90 -25.00 -7.23
CA LEU A 363 15.47 -26.33 -7.09
C LEU A 363 14.95 -27.04 -5.84
N LEU A 364 14.87 -26.33 -4.71
CA LEU A 364 14.29 -26.88 -3.48
C LEU A 364 12.80 -27.21 -3.63
N ALA A 365 12.05 -26.39 -4.36
CA ALA A 365 10.64 -26.62 -4.63
C ALA A 365 10.42 -27.85 -5.53
N ALA A 366 11.24 -28.03 -6.57
CA ALA A 366 11.12 -29.12 -7.52
C ALA A 366 11.58 -30.47 -6.95
N GLU A 367 12.65 -30.48 -6.16
CA GLU A 367 13.28 -31.69 -5.64
C GLU A 367 13.34 -31.65 -4.11
N PRO A 368 12.30 -32.11 -3.39
CA PRO A 368 12.30 -32.09 -1.92
C PRO A 368 13.39 -33.00 -1.32
N ASP A 369 13.87 -34.00 -2.06
CA ASP A 369 15.02 -34.81 -1.67
C ASP A 369 16.34 -34.02 -1.68
N ALA A 370 16.42 -32.90 -2.40
CA ALA A 370 17.61 -32.03 -2.39
C ALA A 370 17.84 -31.43 -1.00
N ALA A 371 16.77 -31.07 -0.29
CA ALA A 371 16.83 -30.58 1.08
C ALA A 371 17.49 -31.61 2.02
N ARG A 372 17.23 -32.92 1.81
CA ARG A 372 17.84 -34.02 2.57
C ARG A 372 19.34 -34.18 2.28
N LEU A 373 19.78 -33.84 1.08
CA LEU A 373 21.19 -33.92 0.68
C LEU A 373 21.98 -32.71 1.19
N ILE A 374 21.34 -31.54 1.24
CA ILE A 374 21.92 -30.31 1.79
C ILE A 374 22.00 -30.41 3.32
N SER A 375 20.97 -30.94 3.98
CA SER A 375 20.94 -31.01 5.44
C SER A 375 22.13 -31.78 6.01
N SER A 376 22.75 -31.19 7.02
CA SER A 376 23.76 -31.87 7.82
C SER A 376 23.02 -32.71 8.86
N ARG A 377 22.83 -34.01 8.63
CA ARG A 377 22.59 -34.89 9.78
C ARG A 377 23.83 -34.81 10.66
N GLN A 378 23.72 -34.11 11.79
CA GLN A 378 24.66 -34.24 12.88
C GLN A 378 24.69 -35.72 13.25
N SER A 379 25.73 -36.44 12.83
CA SER A 379 26.04 -37.72 13.43
C SER A 379 26.36 -37.40 14.89
N THR A 380 25.46 -37.74 15.80
CA THR A 380 25.76 -37.84 17.22
C THR A 380 27.05 -38.63 17.38
N SER A 381 28.04 -38.02 18.03
CA SER A 381 29.41 -38.49 18.17
C SER A 381 29.54 -39.98 18.52
N PRO A 382 30.58 -40.69 18.03
CA PRO A 382 30.86 -42.04 18.49
C PRO A 382 31.33 -41.96 19.94
N HIS A 383 30.65 -42.66 20.85
CA HIS A 383 31.13 -42.83 22.22
C HIS A 383 32.54 -43.45 22.19
N LEU A 384 33.53 -42.64 22.58
CA LEU A 384 34.87 -43.07 22.97
C LEU A 384 34.75 -44.02 24.18
N SER A 385 34.81 -45.33 23.93
CA SER A 385 35.00 -46.30 25.01
C SER A 385 36.49 -46.60 25.19
N ARG A 386 36.93 -46.18 26.37
CA ARG A 386 38.26 -46.14 26.96
C ARG A 386 38.92 -47.53 26.98
N LYS A 387 40.20 -47.58 26.62
CA LYS A 387 41.11 -48.72 26.85
C LYS A 387 41.12 -49.11 28.34
N GLY A 388 40.92 -50.40 28.61
CA GLY A 388 41.23 -51.09 29.85
C GLY A 388 41.89 -52.43 29.55
N THR A 389 43.02 -52.67 30.19
CA THR A 389 44.07 -53.68 29.93
C THR A 389 43.73 -55.13 30.30
N LEU A 390 44.32 -56.06 29.52
CA LEU A 390 44.86 -57.39 29.86
C LEU A 390 43.92 -58.46 30.47
N THR A 391 43.66 -59.54 29.72
CA THR A 391 44.28 -60.88 29.88
C THR A 391 43.57 -61.91 28.99
N SER A 392 44.35 -62.73 28.29
CA SER A 392 43.89 -63.94 27.59
C SER A 392 43.80 -65.10 28.61
N PRO A 393 42.96 -66.14 28.42
CA PRO A 393 43.22 -67.13 27.37
C PRO A 393 41.99 -67.74 26.66
N LEU A 394 42.25 -68.24 25.44
CA LEU A 394 41.44 -69.21 24.64
C LEU A 394 41.39 -70.60 25.33
N PRO A 395 40.74 -71.64 24.74
CA PRO A 395 39.48 -71.70 23.96
C PRO A 395 38.60 -72.90 24.36
N GLN A 396 37.25 -72.87 24.28
CA GLN A 396 36.48 -74.11 24.02
C GLN A 396 35.21 -73.92 23.16
N ARG A 397 35.23 -74.74 22.13
CA ARG A 397 34.25 -75.21 21.13
C ARG A 397 32.78 -75.35 21.58
N SER A 398 31.91 -75.17 20.57
CA SER A 398 30.66 -75.90 20.26
C SER A 398 29.32 -75.21 20.52
N GLY A 399 28.42 -75.36 19.54
CA GLY A 399 26.98 -75.44 19.81
C GLY A 399 26.10 -74.31 19.28
N ARG A 400 25.64 -74.45 18.04
CA ARG A 400 24.37 -73.97 17.45
C ARG A 400 23.46 -73.08 18.32
N GLY A 401 23.22 -71.87 17.81
CA GLY A 401 21.99 -71.10 18.00
C GLY A 401 21.87 -70.11 16.85
N THR A 402 20.96 -70.35 15.91
CA THR A 402 20.66 -69.44 14.80
C THR A 402 19.65 -68.39 15.27
N ASP A 403 20.15 -67.38 15.97
CA ASP A 403 19.47 -66.09 16.13
C ASP A 403 20.34 -65.05 15.41
N ARG A 404 19.88 -64.59 14.24
CA ARG A 404 20.43 -63.40 13.58
C ARG A 404 19.49 -62.22 13.83
N ALA A 405 19.61 -61.66 15.03
CA ALA A 405 19.51 -60.22 15.23
C ALA A 405 20.94 -59.65 15.07
N GLY A 406 21.08 -58.60 14.27
CA GLY A 406 22.36 -57.98 13.95
C GLY A 406 22.16 -56.77 13.05
N GLU A 407 21.70 -55.67 13.66
CA GLU A 407 21.89 -54.32 13.16
C GLU A 407 23.38 -54.06 12.92
N GLY A 408 23.71 -53.33 11.85
CA GLY A 408 25.10 -52.96 11.56
C GLY A 408 25.27 -52.26 10.21
N GLN A 409 24.84 -51.00 10.15
CA GLN A 409 25.37 -49.94 9.27
C GLN A 409 25.60 -50.30 7.80
N ALA A 410 24.52 -50.21 7.02
CA ALA A 410 24.62 -50.04 5.58
C ALA A 410 25.14 -48.61 5.29
N ASN A 411 26.45 -48.50 5.02
CA ASN A 411 26.99 -47.42 4.19
C ASN A 411 26.26 -47.51 2.83
N HIS A 412 25.17 -46.76 2.67
CA HIS A 412 24.50 -46.64 1.39
C HIS A 412 25.45 -45.87 0.47
N GLU A 413 26.05 -46.57 -0.49
CA GLU A 413 26.66 -45.91 -1.64
C GLU A 413 25.63 -44.93 -2.22
N PRO A 414 26.01 -43.66 -2.48
CA PRO A 414 25.08 -42.68 -2.99
C PRO A 414 24.48 -43.21 -4.29
N SER A 415 23.16 -43.27 -4.36
CA SER A 415 22.46 -43.75 -5.56
C SER A 415 22.91 -42.90 -6.76
N ARG A 416 22.94 -43.47 -7.97
CA ARG A 416 23.19 -42.70 -9.21
C ARG A 416 22.26 -41.48 -9.30
N ARG A 417 21.06 -41.59 -8.74
CA ARG A 417 20.09 -40.50 -8.59
C ARG A 417 20.59 -39.39 -7.65
N ASP A 418 21.18 -39.74 -6.50
CA ASP A 418 21.72 -38.77 -5.54
C ASP A 418 22.95 -38.05 -6.09
N ALA A 419 23.82 -38.76 -6.82
CA ALA A 419 24.98 -38.18 -7.49
C ALA A 419 24.55 -37.19 -8.58
N ALA A 420 23.55 -37.54 -9.40
CA ALA A 420 22.99 -36.65 -10.40
C ALA A 420 22.30 -35.43 -9.77
N LEU A 421 21.57 -35.61 -8.67
CA LEU A 421 20.92 -34.52 -7.94
C LEU A 421 21.95 -33.56 -7.32
N ARG A 422 23.08 -34.08 -6.80
CA ARG A 422 24.21 -33.25 -6.32
C ARG A 422 24.87 -32.45 -7.44
N ALA A 423 25.10 -33.06 -8.59
CA ALA A 423 25.66 -32.35 -9.74
C ALA A 423 24.73 -31.20 -10.21
N ARG A 424 23.41 -31.45 -10.21
CA ARG A 424 22.40 -30.41 -10.51
C ARG A 424 22.41 -29.29 -9.48
N LEU A 425 22.46 -29.63 -8.19
CA LEU A 425 22.61 -28.65 -7.10
C LEU A 425 23.80 -27.72 -7.33
N GLN A 426 24.99 -28.27 -7.63
CA GLN A 426 26.17 -27.45 -7.90
C GLN A 426 26.02 -26.54 -9.13
N SER A 427 25.37 -27.01 -10.20
CA SER A 427 25.16 -26.19 -11.41
C SER A 427 24.03 -25.16 -11.30
N SER A 428 23.03 -25.40 -10.44
CA SER A 428 21.80 -24.61 -10.34
C SER A 428 21.81 -23.61 -9.17
N LEU A 429 22.80 -23.68 -8.27
CA LEU A 429 23.07 -22.68 -7.23
C LEU A 429 23.80 -21.45 -7.80
N SER A 430 23.35 -21.00 -8.97
CA SER A 430 23.79 -19.78 -9.63
C SER A 430 23.28 -18.56 -8.85
N GLY A 431 24.14 -17.55 -8.72
CA GLY A 431 23.80 -16.26 -8.11
C GLY A 431 24.72 -15.89 -6.95
N ARG A 432 24.85 -14.59 -6.71
CA ARG A 432 25.62 -14.01 -5.60
C ARG A 432 24.73 -13.91 -4.37
N TRP A 433 25.21 -14.48 -3.28
CA TRP A 433 24.62 -14.36 -1.97
C TRP A 433 25.06 -13.05 -1.32
N SER A 434 24.13 -12.36 -0.66
CA SER A 434 24.41 -11.10 0.01
C SER A 434 23.57 -10.93 1.27
N LEU A 435 24.10 -10.20 2.25
CA LEU A 435 23.32 -9.80 3.42
C LEU A 435 22.25 -8.78 3.02
N VAL A 436 21.06 -8.93 3.61
CA VAL A 436 19.97 -7.98 3.46
C VAL A 436 20.39 -6.65 4.10
N PRO A 437 20.21 -5.49 3.43
CA PRO A 437 20.79 -4.20 3.83
C PRO A 437 20.53 -3.77 5.29
N GLN A 438 19.40 -4.17 5.88
CA GLN A 438 19.06 -3.89 7.27
C GLN A 438 20.00 -4.54 8.31
N PHE A 439 20.81 -5.51 7.88
CA PHE A 439 21.78 -6.22 8.73
C PHE A 439 23.24 -5.93 8.34
N LYS A 440 23.51 -4.91 7.50
CA LYS A 440 24.87 -4.38 7.37
C LYS A 440 25.25 -3.78 8.73
N SER A 441 26.04 -4.52 9.52
CA SER A 441 26.47 -4.11 10.85
C SER A 441 27.06 -2.70 10.81
N GLY A 442 26.44 -1.75 11.54
CA GLY A 442 27.00 -0.41 11.70
C GLY A 442 25.97 0.73 11.86
N ALA A 443 24.70 0.52 11.50
CA ALA A 443 23.66 1.49 11.85
C ALA A 443 23.18 1.21 13.27
N GLU A 444 23.72 1.94 14.25
CA GLU A 444 23.21 1.93 15.63
C GLU A 444 21.68 2.14 15.62
N PRO A 445 20.87 1.21 16.14
CA PRO A 445 19.42 1.37 16.20
C PRO A 445 18.99 2.62 17.01
N ALA A 446 19.88 3.13 17.87
CA ALA A 446 19.67 4.34 18.66
C ALA A 446 19.62 5.63 17.81
N LYS A 447 20.44 5.77 16.76
CA LYS A 447 20.44 7.00 15.94
C LYS A 447 19.33 7.04 14.89
N ALA A 448 18.80 5.89 14.48
CA ALA A 448 17.59 5.83 13.66
C ALA A 448 16.33 6.21 14.46
N ALA A 449 16.31 5.90 15.77
CA ALA A 449 15.24 6.28 16.69
C ALA A 449 15.25 7.78 17.03
N GLU A 450 16.41 8.44 17.08
CA GLU A 450 16.54 9.86 17.44
C GLU A 450 16.27 10.84 16.29
N ALA A 451 16.25 10.38 15.02
CA ALA A 451 15.79 11.21 13.89
C ALA A 451 14.25 11.27 13.79
N HIS A 452 13.53 10.58 14.68
CA HIS A 452 12.07 10.52 14.70
C HIS A 452 11.50 11.54 15.67
N ASP A 453 11.42 12.81 15.24
CA ASP A 453 10.66 13.83 15.97
C ASP A 453 9.69 14.64 15.08
N ALA A 454 8.55 14.96 15.70
CA ALA A 454 7.51 15.92 15.32
C ALA A 454 6.58 15.64 14.11
N HIS A 455 6.92 14.77 13.15
CA HIS A 455 6.17 14.71 11.86
C HIS A 455 5.43 13.40 11.53
N GLY A 456 5.39 12.42 12.44
CA GLY A 456 4.87 11.07 12.14
C GLY A 456 5.85 10.29 11.25
N SER A 457 6.16 9.05 11.63
CA SER A 457 7.19 8.24 10.96
C SER A 457 6.93 8.15 9.45
N ASP A 458 7.94 8.49 8.64
CA ASP A 458 7.92 8.34 7.18
C ASP A 458 7.58 6.89 6.79
N ASP A 459 7.92 5.92 7.65
CA ASP A 459 7.62 4.51 7.49
C ASP A 459 6.11 4.24 7.39
N ALA A 460 5.29 4.88 8.24
CA ALA A 460 3.84 4.68 8.21
C ALA A 460 3.22 5.21 6.91
N ARG A 461 3.82 6.25 6.32
CA ARG A 461 3.42 6.78 5.01
C ARG A 461 3.82 5.84 3.89
N GLU A 462 5.05 5.33 3.88
CA GLU A 462 5.48 4.35 2.87
C GLU A 462 4.62 3.09 2.89
N ILE A 463 4.37 2.54 4.08
CA ILE A 463 3.49 1.36 4.22
C ILE A 463 2.08 1.67 3.74
N ALA A 464 1.52 2.84 4.08
CA ALA A 464 0.20 3.23 3.59
C ALA A 464 0.15 3.24 2.06
N LEU A 465 1.21 3.71 1.39
CA LEU A 465 1.30 3.69 -0.07
C LEU A 465 1.43 2.28 -0.64
N ILE A 466 2.20 1.38 -0.01
CA ILE A 466 2.29 -0.02 -0.41
C ILE A 466 0.92 -0.70 -0.31
N LEU A 467 0.22 -0.50 0.82
CA LEU A 467 -1.10 -1.06 1.05
C LEU A 467 -2.14 -0.53 0.05
N LEU A 468 -2.13 0.77 -0.23
CA LEU A 468 -2.99 1.38 -1.23
C LEU A 468 -2.69 0.87 -2.64
N ARG A 469 -1.40 0.70 -3.02
CA ARG A 469 -1.04 0.13 -4.32
C ARG A 469 -1.52 -1.32 -4.44
N ARG A 470 -1.42 -2.10 -3.35
CA ARG A 470 -1.83 -3.51 -3.34
C ARG A 470 -3.33 -3.69 -3.43
N HIS A 471 -4.08 -3.03 -2.56
CA HIS A 471 -5.53 -3.24 -2.41
C HIS A 471 -6.38 -2.26 -3.21
N GLY A 472 -5.84 -1.09 -3.57
CA GLY A 472 -6.55 0.00 -4.23
C GLY A 472 -7.47 0.77 -3.28
N ILE A 473 -8.29 0.03 -2.54
CA ILE A 473 -9.14 0.49 -1.44
C ILE A 473 -8.63 -0.16 -0.16
N LEU A 474 -8.41 0.65 0.87
CA LEU A 474 -7.87 0.24 2.16
C LEU A 474 -8.88 0.49 3.28
N ALA A 475 -9.14 -0.55 4.06
CA ALA A 475 -9.96 -0.53 5.27
C ALA A 475 -9.20 -1.16 6.44
N ARG A 476 -9.66 -0.92 7.68
CA ARG A 476 -8.98 -1.41 8.89
C ARG A 476 -8.83 -2.93 8.90
N GLU A 477 -9.86 -3.68 8.50
CA GLU A 477 -9.82 -5.14 8.55
C GLU A 477 -8.82 -5.77 7.58
N MET A 478 -8.41 -5.05 6.53
CA MET A 478 -7.38 -5.52 5.60
C MET A 478 -6.02 -5.65 6.26
N MET A 479 -5.77 -4.98 7.39
CA MET A 479 -4.54 -5.18 8.17
C MET A 479 -4.39 -6.62 8.65
N ALA A 480 -5.48 -7.38 8.82
CA ALA A 480 -5.41 -8.79 9.20
C ALA A 480 -4.87 -9.68 8.07
N LEU A 481 -4.89 -9.20 6.82
CA LEU A 481 -4.27 -9.88 5.67
C LEU A 481 -2.76 -9.63 5.59
N GLU A 482 -2.23 -8.76 6.44
CA GLU A 482 -0.91 -8.19 6.30
C GLU A 482 0.00 -8.56 7.48
N GLN A 483 1.25 -8.90 7.17
CA GLN A 483 2.28 -9.18 8.18
C GLN A 483 3.07 -7.90 8.48
N ILE A 484 2.39 -6.92 9.08
CA ILE A 484 2.92 -5.57 9.34
C ILE A 484 2.85 -5.28 10.83
N GLU A 485 3.95 -4.78 11.39
CA GLU A 485 4.05 -4.44 12.82
C GLU A 485 3.59 -3.01 13.14
N ILE A 486 3.53 -2.13 12.13
CA ILE A 486 3.09 -0.75 12.32
C ILE A 486 1.60 -0.73 12.74
N PRO A 487 1.26 -0.12 13.89
CA PRO A 487 -0.12 -0.03 14.34
C PRO A 487 -1.01 0.74 13.36
N TRP A 488 -2.26 0.29 13.21
CA TRP A 488 -3.26 0.95 12.35
C TRP A 488 -3.41 2.45 12.61
N GLN A 489 -3.25 2.92 13.86
CA GLN A 489 -3.36 4.35 14.18
C GLN A 489 -2.29 5.21 13.48
N GLN A 490 -1.08 4.69 13.34
CA GLN A 490 0.01 5.41 12.64
C GLN A 490 -0.27 5.44 11.13
N ILE A 491 -0.73 4.33 10.57
CA ILE A 491 -1.14 4.22 9.16
C ILE A 491 -2.34 5.17 8.90
N LEU A 492 -3.33 5.19 9.78
CA LEU A 492 -4.50 6.06 9.69
C LEU A 492 -4.11 7.54 9.71
N PHE A 493 -3.13 7.92 10.54
CA PHE A 493 -2.60 9.28 10.55
C PHE A 493 -1.93 9.63 9.21
N ALA A 494 -1.15 8.70 8.64
CA ALA A 494 -0.54 8.87 7.33
C ALA A 494 -1.58 8.96 6.19
N LEU A 495 -2.63 8.11 6.22
CA LEU A 495 -3.74 8.14 5.27
C LEU A 495 -4.51 9.46 5.32
N ARG A 496 -4.79 10.00 6.52
CA ARG A 496 -5.42 11.32 6.65
C ARG A 496 -4.57 12.42 6.04
N ARG A 497 -3.24 12.39 6.22
CA ARG A 497 -2.33 13.35 5.58
C ARG A 497 -2.31 13.21 4.06
N LEU A 498 -2.31 11.99 3.54
CA LEU A 498 -2.43 11.72 2.10
C LEU A 498 -3.77 12.24 1.55
N GLU A 499 -4.85 12.10 2.31
CA GLU A 499 -6.15 12.66 1.93
C GLU A 499 -6.12 14.19 1.90
N TYR A 500 -5.56 14.84 2.92
CA TYR A 500 -5.37 16.30 2.95
C TYR A 500 -4.50 16.79 1.79
N ALA A 501 -3.52 15.99 1.36
CA ALA A 501 -2.72 16.27 0.17
C ALA A 501 -3.49 16.06 -1.15
N GLY A 502 -4.69 15.48 -1.10
CA GLY A 502 -5.52 15.17 -2.26
C GLY A 502 -5.05 13.96 -3.07
N THR A 503 -4.06 13.19 -2.58
CA THR A 503 -3.54 12.03 -3.30
C THR A 503 -4.47 10.82 -3.21
N ILE A 504 -5.28 10.75 -2.16
CA ILE A 504 -6.27 9.70 -1.93
C ILE A 504 -7.63 10.29 -1.56
N ARG A 505 -8.67 9.46 -1.64
CA ARG A 505 -10.03 9.80 -1.23
C ARG A 505 -10.43 8.93 -0.04
N ARG A 506 -11.00 9.55 0.99
CA ARG A 506 -11.72 8.82 2.05
C ARG A 506 -13.19 8.73 1.69
N GLY A 507 -13.86 7.66 2.10
CA GLY A 507 -15.29 7.47 1.85
C GLY A 507 -15.80 6.13 2.37
N TRP A 508 -17.03 5.80 2.00
CA TRP A 508 -17.60 4.47 2.17
C TRP A 508 -17.85 3.89 0.78
N PHE A 509 -16.86 3.17 0.25
CA PHE A 509 -16.84 2.72 -1.14
C PHE A 509 -17.41 1.31 -1.30
N VAL A 510 -17.23 0.45 -0.30
CA VAL A 510 -17.60 -0.97 -0.32
C VAL A 510 -18.49 -1.28 0.87
N ARG A 511 -19.65 -1.92 0.63
CA ARG A 511 -20.63 -2.22 1.68
C ARG A 511 -20.14 -3.26 2.69
N ALA A 512 -19.44 -4.29 2.21
CA ALA A 512 -18.93 -5.38 3.05
C ALA A 512 -17.81 -4.95 4.00
N LEU A 513 -17.11 -3.86 3.68
CA LEU A 513 -16.01 -3.36 4.47
C LEU A 513 -16.49 -2.34 5.51
N SER A 514 -15.78 -2.26 6.63
CA SER A 514 -16.07 -1.31 7.70
C SER A 514 -15.91 0.16 7.27
N GLY A 515 -16.59 1.07 7.96
CA GLY A 515 -16.99 2.39 7.46
C GLY A 515 -15.89 3.29 6.87
N GLU A 516 -14.81 3.59 7.62
CA GLU A 516 -13.77 4.52 7.15
C GLU A 516 -12.81 3.83 6.18
N GLN A 517 -12.98 4.11 4.88
CA GLN A 517 -12.17 3.52 3.81
C GLN A 517 -11.40 4.60 3.06
N TYR A 518 -10.24 4.23 2.52
CA TYR A 518 -9.34 5.11 1.78
C TYR A 518 -9.00 4.48 0.44
N ALA A 519 -9.10 5.24 -0.65
CA ALA A 519 -8.87 4.70 -1.98
C ALA A 519 -8.03 5.65 -2.85
N LEU A 520 -7.24 5.06 -3.75
CA LEU A 520 -6.62 5.81 -4.83
C LEU A 520 -7.70 6.30 -5.83
N PRO A 521 -7.55 7.49 -6.44
CA PRO A 521 -8.48 7.97 -7.46
C PRO A 521 -8.66 6.97 -8.61
N GLU A 522 -7.57 6.38 -9.08
CA GLU A 522 -7.54 5.36 -10.13
C GLU A 522 -8.34 4.10 -9.74
N ALA A 523 -8.26 3.68 -8.47
CA ALA A 523 -9.03 2.54 -7.96
C ALA A 523 -10.54 2.83 -8.02
N LEU A 524 -10.96 4.06 -7.72
CA LEU A 524 -12.36 4.45 -7.80
C LEU A 524 -12.88 4.54 -9.24
N GLU A 525 -12.02 4.87 -10.21
CA GLU A 525 -12.38 4.84 -11.63
C GLU A 525 -12.65 3.41 -12.10
N ILE A 526 -11.80 2.46 -11.73
CA ILE A 526 -12.01 1.04 -12.03
C ILE A 526 -13.28 0.54 -11.35
N LEU A 527 -13.51 0.87 -10.07
CA LEU A 527 -14.71 0.47 -9.36
C LEU A 527 -15.99 1.04 -10.01
N ARG A 528 -15.96 2.29 -10.50
CA ARG A 528 -17.08 2.88 -11.24
C ARG A 528 -17.30 2.21 -12.58
N ALA A 529 -16.23 1.83 -13.29
CA ALA A 529 -16.35 1.11 -14.56
C ALA A 529 -17.01 -0.26 -14.36
N GLU A 530 -16.67 -0.99 -13.30
CA GLU A 530 -17.31 -2.28 -12.97
C GLU A 530 -18.81 -2.12 -12.64
N ARG A 531 -19.20 -1.00 -12.03
CA ARG A 531 -20.62 -0.70 -11.77
C ARG A 531 -21.42 -0.37 -13.02
N GLN A 532 -20.77 0.21 -14.03
CA GLN A 532 -21.43 0.64 -15.27
C GLN A 532 -21.39 -0.43 -16.37
N GLY A 533 -20.43 -1.36 -16.28
CA GLY A 533 -20.29 -2.45 -17.24
C GLY A 533 -21.33 -3.55 -17.00
N ASN A 534 -21.93 -4.04 -18.07
CA ASN A 534 -22.48 -5.40 -18.07
C ASN A 534 -21.27 -6.34 -18.01
N GLY A 535 -21.19 -7.21 -17.00
CA GLY A 535 -20.05 -8.10 -16.75
C GLY A 535 -19.46 -8.67 -18.04
N THR A 536 -18.13 -8.65 -18.15
CA THR A 536 -17.42 -9.07 -19.36
C THR A 536 -17.54 -10.57 -19.61
N GLY A 537 -18.04 -11.33 -18.62
CA GLY A 537 -18.10 -12.79 -18.65
C GLY A 537 -16.72 -13.43 -18.58
N GLN A 538 -15.68 -12.64 -18.26
CA GLN A 538 -14.31 -13.14 -18.17
C GLN A 538 -14.14 -14.02 -16.94
N LEU A 539 -13.51 -15.17 -17.17
CA LEU A 539 -13.17 -16.13 -16.14
C LEU A 539 -11.78 -15.82 -15.60
N ALA A 540 -11.69 -15.68 -14.29
CA ALA A 540 -10.43 -15.52 -13.57
C ALA A 540 -10.18 -16.73 -12.69
N VAL A 541 -8.97 -17.30 -12.77
CA VAL A 541 -8.53 -18.38 -11.89
C VAL A 541 -7.45 -17.87 -10.96
N ILE A 542 -7.65 -18.04 -9.65
CA ILE A 542 -6.70 -17.61 -8.63
C ILE A 542 -6.47 -18.71 -7.60
N ALA A 543 -5.32 -18.66 -6.92
CA ALA A 543 -5.12 -19.46 -5.72
C ALA A 543 -5.99 -18.94 -4.57
N ALA A 544 -6.47 -19.82 -3.70
CA ALA A 544 -7.32 -19.43 -2.57
C ALA A 544 -6.59 -18.53 -1.55
N VAL A 545 -5.26 -18.70 -1.44
CA VAL A 545 -4.35 -17.87 -0.64
C VAL A 545 -3.92 -16.58 -1.34
N ASP A 546 -4.30 -16.39 -2.60
CA ASP A 546 -3.94 -15.17 -3.34
C ASP A 546 -4.55 -13.95 -2.64
N PRO A 547 -3.80 -12.86 -2.48
CA PRO A 547 -4.28 -11.65 -1.83
C PRO A 547 -5.45 -11.03 -2.59
N ALA A 548 -5.60 -11.26 -3.90
CA ALA A 548 -6.73 -10.82 -4.71
C ALA A 548 -8.04 -11.51 -4.32
N ASN A 549 -8.00 -12.69 -3.68
CA ASN A 549 -9.19 -13.37 -3.19
C ASN A 549 -9.82 -12.58 -2.01
N PRO A 550 -11.05 -12.06 -2.13
CA PRO A 550 -11.73 -11.39 -1.03
C PRO A 550 -12.51 -12.38 -0.13
N PHE A 551 -12.85 -13.57 -0.61
CA PHE A 551 -13.72 -14.53 0.07
C PHE A 551 -13.03 -15.22 1.25
N GLY A 552 -13.76 -15.33 2.36
CA GLY A 552 -13.25 -15.95 3.59
C GLY A 552 -12.30 -15.07 4.40
N ALA A 553 -12.10 -13.81 4.01
CA ALA A 553 -11.43 -12.83 4.86
C ALA A 553 -12.08 -11.45 4.88
N LEU A 554 -12.45 -10.92 3.71
CA LEU A 554 -13.15 -9.63 3.59
C LEU A 554 -14.64 -9.82 3.29
N LEU A 555 -14.94 -10.81 2.45
CA LEU A 555 -16.30 -11.23 2.11
C LEU A 555 -16.64 -12.57 2.78
N PRO A 556 -17.94 -12.92 2.88
CA PRO A 556 -18.37 -14.24 3.33
C PRO A 556 -17.63 -15.38 2.59
N GLY A 557 -17.40 -16.50 3.29
CA GLY A 557 -16.68 -17.63 2.72
C GLY A 557 -17.42 -18.31 1.57
N CYS A 558 -16.66 -18.84 0.61
CA CYS A 558 -17.18 -19.51 -0.60
C CYS A 558 -17.15 -21.06 -0.50
N GLY A 559 -17.05 -21.62 0.71
CA GLY A 559 -16.98 -23.07 0.94
C GLY A 559 -15.63 -23.73 0.61
N ILE A 560 -14.64 -22.95 0.16
CA ILE A 560 -13.28 -23.41 -0.13
C ILE A 560 -12.32 -22.77 0.88
N ALA A 561 -11.51 -23.60 1.55
CA ALA A 561 -10.52 -23.12 2.52
C ALA A 561 -9.39 -22.35 1.83
N ARG A 562 -8.88 -21.29 2.48
CA ARG A 562 -7.74 -20.48 2.00
C ARG A 562 -6.41 -21.17 2.28
N GLU A 563 -6.19 -22.30 1.63
CA GLU A 563 -4.98 -23.11 1.79
C GLU A 563 -4.11 -23.12 0.53
N PRO A 564 -2.78 -23.25 0.67
CA PRO A 564 -1.89 -23.39 -0.46
C PRO A 564 -2.29 -24.58 -1.33
N GLY A 565 -2.64 -24.31 -2.59
CA GLY A 565 -3.02 -25.34 -3.55
C GLY A 565 -4.53 -25.50 -3.78
N ASN A 566 -5.38 -24.79 -3.04
CA ASN A 566 -6.77 -24.63 -3.44
C ASN A 566 -6.87 -23.54 -4.51
N LEU A 567 -7.75 -23.73 -5.50
CA LEU A 567 -7.99 -22.78 -6.59
C LEU A 567 -9.45 -22.34 -6.60
N LEU A 568 -9.69 -21.11 -7.05
CA LEU A 568 -11.01 -20.53 -7.23
C LEU A 568 -11.16 -20.07 -8.67
N VAL A 569 -12.31 -20.32 -9.25
CA VAL A 569 -12.74 -19.76 -10.53
C VAL A 569 -13.83 -18.74 -10.25
N ILE A 570 -13.58 -17.50 -10.64
CA ILE A 570 -14.45 -16.35 -10.39
C ILE A 570 -14.88 -15.79 -11.74
N GLN A 571 -16.17 -15.49 -11.86
CA GLN A 571 -16.77 -14.82 -13.00
C GLN A 571 -17.57 -13.61 -12.51
N ASP A 572 -17.26 -12.42 -13.04
CA ASP A 572 -17.95 -11.17 -12.69
C ASP A 572 -18.11 -10.97 -11.17
N GLY A 573 -17.08 -11.34 -10.41
CA GLY A 573 -17.06 -11.21 -8.94
C GLY A 573 -17.81 -12.30 -8.16
N SER A 574 -18.37 -13.31 -8.81
CA SER A 574 -19.00 -14.47 -8.17
C SER A 574 -18.16 -15.73 -8.34
N VAL A 575 -18.01 -16.54 -7.28
CA VAL A 575 -17.30 -17.83 -7.35
C VAL A 575 -18.19 -18.84 -8.07
N ILE A 576 -17.73 -19.32 -9.21
CA ILE A 576 -18.47 -20.30 -10.03
C ILE A 576 -17.99 -21.74 -9.81
N ALA A 577 -16.72 -21.91 -9.48
CA ALA A 577 -16.13 -23.21 -9.16
C ALA A 577 -14.93 -23.05 -8.22
N GLY A 578 -14.62 -24.11 -7.47
CA GLY A 578 -13.50 -24.19 -6.56
C GLY A 578 -12.88 -25.58 -6.57
N LEU A 579 -11.56 -25.65 -6.56
CA LEU A 579 -10.80 -26.89 -6.47
C LEU A 579 -10.11 -26.94 -5.11
N ALA A 580 -10.52 -27.89 -4.27
CA ALA A 580 -9.90 -28.18 -2.97
C ALA A 580 -9.20 -29.54 -3.03
N GLY A 581 -7.88 -29.53 -3.23
CA GLY A 581 -7.11 -30.77 -3.45
C GLY A 581 -7.58 -31.54 -4.69
N ARG A 582 -8.34 -32.63 -4.48
CA ARG A 582 -8.93 -33.49 -5.52
C ARG A 582 -10.45 -33.38 -5.63
N ALA A 583 -11.06 -32.46 -4.87
CA ALA A 583 -12.49 -32.21 -4.88
C ALA A 583 -12.79 -30.94 -5.69
N LEU A 584 -13.66 -31.05 -6.69
CA LEU A 584 -14.19 -29.92 -7.44
C LEU A 584 -15.59 -29.59 -6.92
N THR A 585 -15.84 -28.33 -6.60
CA THR A 585 -17.17 -27.83 -6.24
C THR A 585 -17.55 -26.77 -7.25
N ASN A 586 -18.75 -26.88 -7.86
CA ASN A 586 -19.29 -25.86 -8.75
C ASN A 586 -20.57 -25.24 -8.18
N SER A 587 -20.95 -24.08 -8.69
CA SER A 587 -22.23 -23.46 -8.36
C SER A 587 -23.38 -24.27 -8.98
N PRO A 588 -24.50 -24.49 -8.27
CA PRO A 588 -25.63 -25.27 -8.78
C PRO A 588 -26.34 -24.61 -9.98
N THR A 589 -26.17 -23.31 -10.19
CA THR A 589 -26.80 -22.54 -11.28
C THR A 589 -25.91 -22.43 -12.53
N LEU A 590 -24.84 -23.22 -12.62
CA LEU A 590 -23.84 -23.08 -13.66
C LEU A 590 -24.25 -23.79 -14.96
N ASP A 591 -24.28 -23.04 -16.06
CA ASP A 591 -24.47 -23.59 -17.40
C ASP A 591 -23.30 -24.48 -17.84
N GLN A 592 -23.56 -25.43 -18.73
CA GLN A 592 -22.55 -26.38 -19.22
C GLN A 592 -21.41 -25.68 -20.00
N SER A 593 -21.70 -24.61 -20.73
CA SER A 593 -20.68 -23.80 -21.43
C SER A 593 -19.75 -23.09 -20.45
N ALA A 594 -20.29 -22.45 -19.41
CA ALA A 594 -19.52 -21.81 -18.35
C ALA A 594 -18.68 -22.83 -17.57
N PHE A 595 -19.20 -24.04 -17.36
CA PHE A 595 -18.44 -25.15 -16.77
C PHE A 595 -17.22 -25.53 -17.61
N THR A 596 -17.40 -25.73 -18.92
CA THR A 596 -16.27 -26.06 -19.81
C THR A 596 -15.23 -24.95 -19.86
N GLY A 597 -15.66 -23.68 -19.84
CA GLY A 597 -14.76 -22.54 -19.72
C GLY A 597 -13.96 -22.56 -18.41
N ALA A 598 -14.63 -22.79 -17.28
CA ALA A 598 -14.00 -22.86 -15.96
C ALA A 598 -12.93 -23.96 -15.88
N ILE A 599 -13.22 -25.15 -16.40
CA ILE A 599 -12.26 -26.27 -16.44
C ILE A 599 -11.10 -25.95 -17.38
N THR A 600 -11.35 -25.32 -18.53
CA THR A 600 -10.30 -24.93 -19.47
C THR A 600 -9.30 -23.95 -18.83
N GLU A 601 -9.78 -22.95 -18.09
CA GLU A 601 -8.90 -22.04 -17.35
C GLU A 601 -8.15 -22.74 -16.20
N LEU A 602 -8.79 -23.69 -15.51
CA LEU A 602 -8.11 -24.51 -14.50
C LEU A 602 -6.99 -25.37 -15.10
N MET A 603 -7.18 -25.90 -16.31
CA MET A 603 -6.17 -26.69 -17.03
C MET A 603 -4.95 -25.86 -17.43
N LYS A 604 -5.13 -24.57 -17.74
CA LYS A 604 -4.01 -23.65 -18.01
C LYS A 604 -3.15 -23.43 -16.77
N MET A 605 -3.78 -23.26 -15.61
CA MET A 605 -3.08 -23.06 -14.33
C MET A 605 -2.50 -24.35 -13.75
N ARG A 606 -3.13 -25.50 -14.00
CA ARG A 606 -2.65 -26.82 -13.58
C ARG A 606 -2.64 -27.79 -14.75
N PRO A 607 -1.46 -28.10 -15.32
CA PRO A 607 -1.36 -29.02 -16.45
C PRO A 607 -1.72 -30.46 -16.07
N ARG A 608 -1.66 -30.79 -14.77
CA ARG A 608 -2.13 -32.06 -14.22
C ARG A 608 -3.25 -31.85 -13.21
N LEU A 609 -4.43 -32.36 -13.50
CA LEU A 609 -5.60 -32.35 -12.62
C LEU A 609 -6.01 -33.79 -12.29
N VAL A 610 -6.27 -34.05 -11.01
CA VAL A 610 -6.74 -35.34 -10.51
C VAL A 610 -7.98 -35.06 -9.67
N LEU A 611 -9.14 -35.50 -10.14
CA LEU A 611 -10.43 -35.27 -9.51
C LEU A 611 -11.00 -36.58 -8.97
N GLU A 612 -11.28 -36.64 -7.68
CA GLU A 612 -11.95 -37.79 -7.05
C GLU A 612 -13.44 -37.52 -6.83
N THR A 613 -13.78 -36.27 -6.53
CA THR A 613 -15.17 -35.86 -6.27
C THR A 613 -15.53 -34.58 -7.03
N ILE A 614 -16.79 -34.50 -7.46
CA ILE A 614 -17.41 -33.32 -8.06
C ILE A 614 -18.72 -33.08 -7.30
N ASN A 615 -18.89 -31.93 -6.65
CA ASN A 615 -20.05 -31.60 -5.81
C ASN A 615 -20.36 -32.66 -4.74
N SER A 616 -19.32 -33.21 -4.12
CA SER A 616 -19.41 -34.31 -3.14
C SER A 616 -19.88 -35.66 -3.70
N GLU A 617 -20.10 -35.78 -5.01
CA GLU A 617 -20.35 -37.05 -5.70
C GLU A 617 -19.04 -37.61 -6.30
N PRO A 618 -18.89 -38.94 -6.48
CA PRO A 618 -17.75 -39.51 -7.16
C PRO A 618 -17.59 -38.94 -8.57
N ALA A 619 -16.39 -38.51 -8.95
CA ALA A 619 -16.15 -37.79 -10.20
C ALA A 619 -16.65 -38.56 -11.44
N LEU A 620 -16.47 -39.89 -11.46
CA LEU A 620 -16.88 -40.81 -12.53
C LEU A 620 -18.41 -41.01 -12.64
N GLU A 621 -19.16 -40.63 -11.61
CA GLU A 621 -20.62 -40.74 -11.53
C GLU A 621 -21.32 -39.38 -11.64
N SER A 622 -20.56 -38.29 -11.80
CA SER A 622 -21.15 -36.97 -11.96
C SER A 622 -21.83 -36.79 -13.32
N THR A 623 -22.79 -35.88 -13.41
CA THR A 623 -23.41 -35.45 -14.67
C THR A 623 -22.42 -34.79 -15.63
N HIS A 624 -21.31 -34.28 -15.11
CA HIS A 624 -20.28 -33.54 -15.85
C HIS A 624 -19.22 -34.43 -16.53
N VAL A 625 -19.25 -35.76 -16.31
CA VAL A 625 -18.26 -36.71 -16.86
C VAL A 625 -18.16 -36.64 -18.38
N SER A 626 -19.29 -36.57 -19.09
CA SER A 626 -19.30 -36.53 -20.56
C SER A 626 -18.61 -35.26 -21.08
N ALA A 627 -18.85 -34.12 -20.43
CA ALA A 627 -18.20 -32.86 -20.77
C ALA A 627 -16.69 -32.90 -20.50
N MET A 628 -16.26 -33.49 -19.37
CA MET A 628 -14.84 -33.64 -19.06
C MET A 628 -14.12 -34.62 -19.98
N ALA A 629 -14.75 -35.74 -20.35
CA ALA A 629 -14.18 -36.69 -21.30
C ALA A 629 -13.94 -36.04 -22.68
N ALA A 630 -14.85 -35.16 -23.12
CA ALA A 630 -14.67 -34.38 -24.35
C ALA A 630 -13.48 -33.41 -24.28
N MET A 631 -13.12 -32.92 -23.08
CA MET A 631 -11.95 -32.07 -22.83
C MET A 631 -10.63 -32.87 -22.67
N GLY A 632 -10.65 -34.20 -22.83
CA GLY A 632 -9.46 -35.06 -22.76
C GLY A 632 -9.18 -35.67 -21.39
N PHE A 633 -10.12 -35.59 -20.45
CA PHE A 633 -10.00 -36.31 -19.18
C PHE A 633 -10.19 -37.82 -19.38
N HIS A 634 -9.37 -38.61 -18.70
CA HIS A 634 -9.44 -40.08 -18.71
C HIS A 634 -9.65 -40.64 -17.31
N SER A 635 -10.09 -41.90 -17.22
CA SER A 635 -10.29 -42.56 -15.92
C SER A 635 -9.00 -43.24 -15.47
N ASP A 636 -8.53 -42.93 -14.25
CA ASP A 636 -7.45 -43.65 -13.58
C ASP A 636 -7.95 -44.17 -12.23
N GLY A 637 -8.27 -45.46 -12.17
CA GLY A 637 -8.88 -46.09 -11.01
C GLY A 637 -10.23 -45.45 -10.63
N ARG A 638 -10.26 -44.75 -9.49
CA ARG A 638 -11.44 -44.03 -8.98
C ARG A 638 -11.43 -42.53 -9.31
N ALA A 639 -10.33 -42.04 -9.86
CA ALA A 639 -10.16 -40.62 -10.17
C ALA A 639 -10.35 -40.36 -11.66
N LEU A 640 -10.75 -39.13 -11.96
CA LEU A 640 -10.75 -38.57 -13.29
C LEU A 640 -9.50 -37.69 -13.43
N VAL A 641 -8.65 -38.01 -14.40
CA VAL A 641 -7.32 -37.41 -14.55
C VAL A 641 -7.20 -36.69 -15.88
N TYR A 642 -6.58 -35.52 -15.84
CA TYR A 642 -6.08 -34.80 -17.00
C TYR A 642 -4.59 -34.56 -16.81
N ASP A 643 -3.77 -35.00 -17.76
CA ASP A 643 -2.32 -34.81 -17.79
C ASP A 643 -1.82 -34.48 -19.22
N GLY A 644 -2.73 -34.18 -20.14
CA GLY A 644 -2.44 -33.93 -21.55
C GLY A 644 -2.12 -35.18 -22.37
N LEU A 645 -2.17 -36.38 -21.77
CA LEU A 645 -1.95 -37.65 -22.47
C LEU A 645 -3.28 -38.37 -22.76
N PRO A 646 -3.38 -39.10 -23.88
CA PRO A 646 -4.56 -39.89 -24.17
C PRO A 646 -4.64 -41.09 -23.21
N GLY A 647 -5.75 -41.22 -22.50
CA GLY A 647 -6.04 -42.33 -21.59
C GLY A 647 -7.41 -42.97 -21.83
N PRO A 648 -7.76 -44.02 -21.06
CA PRO A 648 -9.03 -44.73 -21.22
C PRO A 648 -10.22 -43.82 -20.87
N ARG A 649 -11.20 -43.75 -21.77
CA ARG A 649 -12.40 -42.94 -21.58
C ARG A 649 -13.27 -43.51 -20.44
N PRO A 650 -13.87 -42.66 -19.60
CA PRO A 650 -14.75 -43.10 -18.53
C PRO A 650 -16.02 -43.79 -19.09
N ARG A 651 -16.41 -44.92 -18.48
CA ARG A 651 -17.52 -45.78 -18.96
C ARG A 651 -18.85 -45.04 -19.16
N ARG A 652 -19.15 -44.05 -18.31
CA ARG A 652 -20.39 -43.26 -18.39
C ARG A 652 -20.43 -42.30 -19.59
N ALA A 653 -19.28 -41.81 -20.05
CA ALA A 653 -19.20 -41.02 -21.28
C ALA A 653 -19.43 -41.91 -22.52
N ILE A 654 -18.94 -43.16 -22.50
CA ILE A 654 -19.20 -44.13 -23.56
C ILE A 654 -20.70 -44.48 -23.62
N ALA A 655 -21.33 -44.65 -22.46
CA ALA A 655 -22.76 -44.97 -22.36
C ALA A 655 -23.70 -43.80 -22.72
N SER A 656 -23.23 -42.54 -22.69
CA SER A 656 -24.03 -41.37 -23.09
C SER A 656 -23.95 -41.09 -24.59
N GLU A 657 -22.85 -41.44 -25.25
CA GLU A 657 -22.70 -41.40 -26.71
C GLU A 657 -23.40 -42.58 -27.40
N ALA A 658 -23.44 -43.75 -26.75
CA ALA A 658 -24.27 -44.88 -27.16
C ALA A 658 -25.74 -44.56 -26.83
N GLY A 659 -26.43 -43.85 -27.71
CA GLY A 659 -27.86 -43.58 -27.59
C GLY A 659 -28.71 -44.86 -27.38
N PRO A 660 -30.00 -44.73 -27.02
CA PRO A 660 -30.85 -45.85 -26.57
C PRO A 660 -31.08 -46.99 -27.59
N ASP A 661 -30.54 -46.91 -28.80
CA ASP A 661 -30.78 -47.85 -29.91
C ASP A 661 -29.52 -48.61 -30.40
N GLN A 662 -28.63 -49.01 -29.48
CA GLN A 662 -27.58 -50.00 -29.80
C GLN A 662 -27.65 -51.23 -28.89
N ASN A 663 -28.81 -51.87 -28.89
CA ASN A 663 -28.94 -53.29 -28.59
C ASN A 663 -29.60 -53.96 -29.81
N TYR A 664 -28.77 -54.48 -30.72
CA TYR A 664 -29.11 -55.55 -31.64
C TYR A 664 -27.94 -56.50 -31.79
#